data_AF-A0A2D6KV19-F1
#
_entry.id   AF-A0A2D6KV19-F1
#
_cell.length_a   1.000
_cell.length_b   1.000
_cell.length_c   1.000
_cell.angle_alpha   90.00
_cell.angle_beta   90.00
_cell.angle_gamma   90.00
#
_symmetry.space_group_name_H-M   'P 1'
#
loop_
_entity.id
_entity.type
_entity.pdbx_description
1 polymer ?
#
loop_
_entity_poly.entity_id
_entity_poly.type
_entity_poly.pdbx_seq_one_letter_code
_entity_poly.pdbx_strand_id
1 'polypeptide(L)'
;MAKKKVKKSGSKKRSVSRVNSEEKLRSKFYSFQKKVNRLEELKHELNSLQASDYSKGFEKEIVIIRSRLKDTTAIPEIERRIRALRAAIRKKKEPKRKHPIKKIARKVEEIDEEVEKTNKKLERRFNIIDENVVAVNKQLKNEIKNLQVKLDKSLEKKGQVSPEIGVVVDDEFQKFINDVKLDLSAKVKDKEHDLNDQLRRDLALRRKELKLQYRDMEKELEENYSGKEDKLKKGYVERNKRMSDLKKGLKSSYSKKESDLKSSYSKKESTLEKKYRNRQENINQKYQERVKNRLAREVHEKFSEELRKKFEEERAKLDYAYVSKMKKKYHDEFERQKKSLDLRFKVKLAQEIKKQKLDSSEQKAKTHRVLMAKLNVLDNKAKVLVLKKRKLSDKEGKQAKDLAKKILQLQKERIADAKRVAKIKFDLRNEIAKEAHVELIKKIAESRGKMRDSMKREFDGKIRDFADRQNKIKDDEIQERVKKFREALLNQRKVDSALRVNLSEAKYDLEQHKQKIKEVLQEQTLANKKLLEQRTRIKHEEALKRQMERNKLVAKYKANVREVSDELTQKFHKEFDSQFAEQLKVERERLSKEFEMKKKGLSERLKKSSFRDRRKNKLRLREDYKNKLLRAKGVISKNLQTKLKKELKGVSDGRVAIERKKFDNRLRELENHFKSLETSLKLKERELLQRERAKSFAAVAEKRKLVERLNLVRNEEEMKFREDKIKMQKDLSDKMHKQMVDELKRRESLIKSKLEKDFEQKIKVHDREQEEVLDRKRAELANELKKKAAALVG
;
A
#
# COMPACT_ATOMS: atom_id res chain seq x y z
N MET A 1 49.82 -39.43 -31.71
CA MET A 1 49.68 -40.61 -30.83
C MET A 1 48.67 -40.32 -29.73
N ALA A 2 47.48 -40.92 -29.78
CA ALA A 2 46.53 -40.99 -28.66
C ALA A 2 45.67 -42.25 -28.86
N LYS A 3 45.71 -43.18 -27.91
CA LYS A 3 45.22 -44.56 -28.05
C LYS A 3 43.69 -44.64 -28.00
N LYS A 4 43.11 -45.13 -29.10
CA LYS A 4 41.70 -45.53 -29.29
C LYS A 4 41.39 -46.74 -28.40
N LYS A 5 40.47 -46.62 -27.42
CA LYS A 5 39.93 -47.76 -26.66
C LYS A 5 38.53 -48.11 -27.19
N VAL A 6 38.46 -49.24 -27.89
CA VAL A 6 37.23 -49.93 -28.32
C VAL A 6 36.61 -50.59 -27.08
N LYS A 7 35.33 -50.33 -26.79
CA LYS A 7 34.55 -51.06 -25.77
C LYS A 7 33.53 -51.97 -26.44
N LYS A 8 33.59 -53.24 -26.02
CA LYS A 8 32.83 -54.40 -26.47
C LYS A 8 31.32 -54.22 -26.39
N SER A 9 30.67 -54.71 -27.44
CA SER A 9 29.24 -55.01 -27.56
C SER A 9 28.81 -56.07 -26.55
N GLY A 10 27.81 -55.74 -25.73
CA GLY A 10 27.08 -56.68 -24.87
C GLY A 10 25.62 -56.74 -25.32
N SER A 11 25.23 -57.89 -25.88
CA SER A 11 23.87 -58.16 -26.38
C SER A 11 22.92 -58.62 -25.28
N LYS A 12 21.68 -58.10 -25.36
CA LYS A 12 20.38 -58.64 -24.88
C LYS A 12 20.21 -58.96 -23.37
N LYS A 13 19.36 -58.15 -22.72
CA LYS A 13 18.21 -58.62 -21.90
C LYS A 13 17.05 -57.62 -22.03
N ARG A 14 16.02 -58.00 -22.80
CA ARG A 14 14.74 -57.30 -22.98
C ARG A 14 13.80 -57.75 -21.85
N SER A 15 13.47 -56.89 -20.87
CA SER A 15 12.21 -56.95 -20.08
C SER A 15 12.12 -55.97 -18.88
N VAL A 16 12.77 -54.80 -18.87
CA VAL A 16 12.62 -53.80 -17.76
C VAL A 16 12.37 -52.37 -18.27
N SER A 17 11.63 -52.20 -19.38
CA SER A 17 11.37 -50.87 -19.96
C SER A 17 9.99 -50.26 -19.66
N ARG A 18 9.03 -51.00 -19.07
CA ARG A 18 7.69 -50.46 -18.82
C ARG A 18 7.65 -49.46 -17.65
N VAL A 19 8.28 -49.75 -16.52
CA VAL A 19 8.24 -48.86 -15.33
C VAL A 19 8.96 -47.51 -15.60
N ASN A 20 10.12 -47.54 -16.26
CA ASN A 20 10.82 -46.32 -16.68
C ASN A 20 10.09 -45.52 -17.77
N SER A 21 9.19 -46.14 -18.54
CA SER A 21 8.37 -45.43 -19.53
C SER A 21 7.18 -44.71 -18.88
N GLU A 22 6.59 -45.28 -17.84
CA GLU A 22 5.51 -44.64 -17.07
C GLU A 22 5.99 -43.42 -16.30
N GLU A 23 7.17 -43.50 -15.67
CA GLU A 23 7.71 -42.37 -14.92
C GLU A 23 8.09 -41.20 -15.85
N LYS A 24 8.62 -41.51 -17.04
CA LYS A 24 8.85 -40.52 -18.11
C LYS A 24 7.54 -39.95 -18.66
N LEU A 25 6.49 -40.76 -18.79
CA LEU A 25 5.16 -40.31 -19.20
C LEU A 25 4.53 -39.40 -18.14
N ARG A 26 4.60 -39.77 -16.87
CA ARG A 26 4.13 -38.94 -15.74
C ARG A 26 4.89 -37.62 -15.67
N SER A 27 6.22 -37.66 -15.80
CA SER A 27 7.04 -36.46 -15.85
C SER A 27 6.68 -35.55 -17.03
N LYS A 28 6.49 -36.12 -18.23
CA LYS A 28 6.01 -35.39 -19.40
C LYS A 28 4.62 -34.80 -19.18
N PHE A 29 3.70 -35.56 -18.58
CA PHE A 29 2.35 -35.10 -18.26
C PHE A 29 2.36 -33.94 -17.26
N TYR A 30 3.11 -34.03 -16.17
CA TYR A 30 3.27 -32.94 -15.22
C TYR A 30 3.98 -31.72 -15.83
N SER A 31 4.95 -31.94 -16.71
CA SER A 31 5.61 -30.84 -17.44
C SER A 31 4.63 -30.13 -18.37
N PHE A 32 3.72 -30.87 -19.00
CA PHE A 32 2.68 -30.34 -19.86
C PHE A 32 1.62 -29.61 -19.05
N GLN A 33 1.16 -30.19 -17.94
CA GLN A 33 0.23 -29.55 -17.00
C GLN A 33 0.78 -28.23 -16.46
N LYS A 34 2.07 -28.18 -16.08
CA LYS A 34 2.74 -26.94 -15.67
C LYS A 34 2.74 -25.90 -16.79
N LYS A 35 3.00 -26.31 -18.05
CA LYS A 35 2.96 -25.41 -19.21
C LYS A 35 1.55 -24.88 -19.48
N VAL A 36 0.52 -25.71 -19.34
CA VAL A 36 -0.90 -25.31 -19.49
C VAL A 36 -1.28 -24.31 -18.40
N ASN A 37 -0.99 -24.60 -17.13
CA ASN A 37 -1.25 -23.67 -16.02
C ASN A 37 -0.53 -22.34 -16.23
N ARG A 38 0.72 -22.38 -16.73
CA ARG A 38 1.48 -21.16 -17.04
C ARG A 38 0.85 -20.35 -18.17
N LEU A 39 0.30 -20.99 -19.19
CA LEU A 39 -0.45 -20.30 -20.25
C LEU A 39 -1.74 -19.65 -19.72
N GLU A 40 -2.44 -20.31 -18.79
CA GLU A 40 -3.62 -19.73 -18.13
C GLU A 40 -3.27 -18.49 -17.29
N GLU A 41 -2.18 -18.55 -16.53
CA GLU A 41 -1.65 -17.37 -15.82
C GLU A 41 -1.35 -16.22 -16.79
N LEU A 42 -0.63 -16.48 -17.88
CA LEU A 42 -0.30 -15.47 -18.89
C LEU A 42 -1.55 -14.90 -19.59
N LYS A 43 -2.59 -15.72 -19.77
CA LYS A 43 -3.90 -15.28 -20.27
C LYS A 43 -4.60 -14.34 -19.27
N HIS A 44 -4.58 -14.65 -17.97
CA HIS A 44 -5.11 -13.78 -16.94
C HIS A 44 -4.35 -12.47 -16.84
N GLU A 45 -3.02 -12.51 -16.91
CA GLU A 45 -2.18 -11.31 -16.93
C GLU A 45 -2.48 -10.42 -18.14
N LEU A 46 -2.61 -11.01 -19.34
CA LEU A 46 -2.93 -10.28 -20.56
C LEU A 46 -4.32 -9.64 -20.47
N ASN A 47 -5.33 -10.37 -19.97
CA ASN A 47 -6.67 -9.85 -19.79
C ASN A 47 -6.72 -8.74 -18.72
N SER A 48 -5.91 -8.83 -17.65
CA SER A 48 -5.77 -7.76 -16.66
C SER A 48 -5.16 -6.49 -17.26
N LEU A 49 -4.15 -6.63 -18.12
CA LEU A 49 -3.57 -5.51 -18.86
C LEU A 49 -4.59 -4.90 -19.84
N GLN A 50 -5.39 -5.73 -20.51
CA GLN A 50 -6.43 -5.28 -21.46
C GLN A 50 -7.58 -4.56 -20.75
N ALA A 51 -8.06 -5.10 -19.62
CA ALA A 51 -9.16 -4.52 -18.83
C ALA A 51 -8.81 -3.17 -18.22
N SER A 52 -7.52 -2.85 -18.11
CA SER A 52 -7.07 -1.51 -17.79
C SER A 52 -7.17 -0.63 -19.04
N ASP A 53 -7.82 0.55 -18.96
CA ASP A 53 -7.98 1.52 -20.07
C ASP A 53 -6.66 1.96 -20.74
N TYR A 54 -5.52 1.54 -20.17
CA TYR A 54 -4.16 1.80 -20.63
C TYR A 54 -3.74 0.92 -21.82
N SER A 55 -4.56 -0.04 -22.24
CA SER A 55 -4.32 -0.88 -23.41
C SER A 55 -4.62 -0.20 -24.74
N LYS A 56 -5.27 0.98 -24.73
CA LYS A 56 -5.57 1.78 -25.94
C LYS A 56 -4.28 2.18 -26.69
N GLY A 57 -4.09 1.63 -27.88
CA GLY A 57 -2.92 1.79 -28.75
C GLY A 57 -1.91 0.63 -28.77
N PHE A 58 -2.19 -0.48 -28.04
CA PHE A 58 -1.38 -1.70 -28.05
C PHE A 58 -2.18 -2.95 -28.47
N GLU A 59 -3.30 -2.75 -29.17
CA GLU A 59 -4.24 -3.82 -29.53
C GLU A 59 -3.58 -4.88 -30.43
N LYS A 60 -2.72 -4.45 -31.36
CA LYS A 60 -1.99 -5.36 -32.26
C LYS A 60 -1.09 -6.33 -31.49
N GLU A 61 -0.40 -5.84 -30.46
CA GLU A 61 0.48 -6.68 -29.64
C GLU A 61 -0.32 -7.66 -28.77
N ILE A 62 -1.46 -7.21 -28.22
CA ILE A 62 -2.38 -8.06 -27.46
C ILE A 62 -2.94 -9.18 -28.34
N VAL A 63 -3.32 -8.89 -29.60
CA VAL A 63 -3.82 -9.88 -30.55
C VAL A 63 -2.75 -10.92 -30.89
N ILE A 64 -1.51 -10.49 -31.12
CA ILE A 64 -0.41 -11.43 -31.42
C ILE A 64 -0.07 -12.30 -30.20
N ILE A 65 -0.13 -11.77 -28.98
CA ILE A 65 0.06 -12.57 -27.77
C ILE A 65 -1.11 -13.57 -27.64
N ARG A 66 -2.35 -13.13 -27.87
CA ARG A 66 -3.54 -13.96 -27.73
C ARG A 66 -3.59 -15.11 -28.73
N SER A 67 -3.14 -14.92 -29.97
CA SER A 67 -3.09 -16.01 -30.96
C SER A 67 -2.12 -17.12 -30.58
N ARG A 68 -1.08 -16.81 -29.79
CA ARG A 68 -0.07 -17.77 -29.34
C ARG A 68 -0.37 -18.41 -27.98
N LEU A 69 -1.36 -17.93 -27.23
CA LEU A 69 -1.76 -18.50 -25.94
C LEU A 69 -2.27 -19.95 -26.00
N LYS A 70 -2.48 -20.51 -27.20
CA LYS A 70 -2.86 -21.92 -27.41
C LYS A 70 -1.64 -22.85 -27.52
N ASP A 71 -0.44 -22.31 -27.71
CA ASP A 71 0.78 -23.09 -27.97
C ASP A 71 1.69 -23.15 -26.73
N THR A 72 1.89 -24.35 -26.20
CA THR A 72 2.75 -24.58 -25.02
C THR A 72 4.24 -24.40 -25.30
N THR A 73 4.67 -24.39 -26.56
CA THR A 73 6.06 -24.14 -26.95
C THR A 73 6.37 -22.64 -27.01
N ALA A 74 5.36 -21.80 -27.20
CA ALA A 74 5.49 -20.34 -27.32
C ALA A 74 5.59 -19.60 -25.98
N ILE A 75 5.53 -20.28 -24.83
CA ILE A 75 5.53 -19.68 -23.48
C ILE A 75 6.68 -18.66 -23.29
N PRO A 76 7.95 -18.96 -23.61
CA PRO A 76 9.05 -18.01 -23.41
C PRO A 76 8.88 -16.72 -24.23
N GLU A 77 8.32 -16.84 -25.44
CA GLU A 77 8.08 -15.70 -26.32
C GLU A 77 6.90 -14.85 -25.83
N ILE A 78 5.82 -15.50 -25.37
CA ILE A 78 4.66 -14.84 -24.76
C ILE A 78 5.08 -14.04 -23.53
N GLU A 79 5.90 -14.61 -22.64
CA GLU A 79 6.43 -13.91 -21.47
C GLU A 79 7.30 -12.70 -21.83
N ARG A 80 8.12 -12.83 -22.88
CA ARG A 80 8.94 -11.72 -23.39
C ARG A 80 8.06 -10.59 -23.93
N ARG A 81 7.01 -10.92 -24.69
CA ARG A 81 6.06 -9.94 -25.25
C ARG A 81 5.21 -9.28 -24.17
N ILE A 82 4.72 -10.02 -23.17
CA ILE A 82 3.99 -9.44 -22.02
C ILE A 82 4.89 -8.49 -21.21
N ARG A 83 6.17 -8.84 -20.99
CA ARG A 83 7.14 -7.93 -20.35
C ARG A 83 7.38 -6.66 -21.17
N ALA A 84 7.55 -6.78 -22.48
CA ALA A 84 7.71 -5.64 -23.38
C ALA A 84 6.47 -4.74 -23.38
N LEU A 85 5.28 -5.32 -23.43
CA LEU A 85 3.99 -4.62 -23.35
C LEU A 85 3.86 -3.85 -22.03
N ARG A 86 4.21 -4.48 -20.89
CA ARG A 86 4.24 -3.79 -19.57
C ARG A 86 5.20 -2.60 -19.58
N ALA A 87 6.38 -2.75 -20.17
CA ALA A 87 7.36 -1.67 -20.25
C ALA A 87 6.87 -0.52 -21.15
N ALA A 88 6.23 -0.82 -22.28
CA ALA A 88 5.66 0.17 -23.19
C ALA A 88 4.50 0.94 -22.54
N ILE A 89 3.60 0.24 -21.85
CA ILE A 89 2.50 0.86 -21.08
C ILE A 89 3.07 1.77 -19.97
N ARG A 90 4.13 1.34 -19.26
CA ARG A 90 4.80 2.19 -18.25
C ARG A 90 5.43 3.44 -18.86
N LYS A 91 6.14 3.32 -19.99
CA LYS A 91 6.74 4.47 -20.70
C LYS A 91 5.69 5.47 -21.21
N LYS A 92 4.50 5.00 -21.59
CA LYS A 92 3.36 5.87 -21.96
C LYS A 92 2.73 6.54 -20.73
N LYS A 93 2.72 5.87 -19.58
CA LYS A 93 2.19 6.38 -18.30
C LYS A 93 3.09 7.39 -17.62
N GLU A 94 4.41 7.28 -17.75
CA GLU A 94 5.31 8.28 -17.21
C GLU A 94 5.04 9.58 -17.98
N PRO A 95 4.44 10.62 -17.35
CA PRO A 95 4.39 11.91 -18.00
C PRO A 95 5.83 12.25 -18.33
N LYS A 96 6.13 12.56 -19.60
CA LYS A 96 7.41 13.12 -20.02
C LYS A 96 7.60 14.46 -19.31
N ARG A 97 7.89 14.40 -18.01
CA ARG A 97 8.26 15.53 -17.18
C ARG A 97 9.56 15.98 -17.79
N LYS A 98 9.48 17.01 -18.63
CA LYS A 98 10.66 17.74 -19.10
C LYS A 98 11.48 18.01 -17.85
N HIS A 99 12.66 17.38 -17.78
CA HIS A 99 13.52 17.43 -16.60
C HIS A 99 13.61 18.90 -16.14
N PRO A 100 13.52 19.22 -14.84
CA PRO A 100 13.55 20.61 -14.37
C PRO A 100 14.70 21.41 -15.00
N ILE A 101 15.83 20.73 -15.21
CA ILE A 101 17.02 21.24 -15.89
C ILE A 101 16.72 21.72 -17.32
N LYS A 102 15.91 21.01 -18.12
CA LYS A 102 15.52 21.46 -19.49
C LYS A 102 14.53 22.63 -19.46
N LYS A 103 13.70 22.77 -18.41
CA LYS A 103 12.85 23.97 -18.23
C LYS A 103 13.69 25.18 -17.79
N ILE A 104 14.69 24.96 -16.95
CA ILE A 104 15.63 26.00 -16.54
C ILE A 104 16.49 26.41 -17.73
N ALA A 105 17.02 25.46 -18.52
CA ALA A 105 17.82 25.74 -19.71
C ALA A 105 17.07 26.61 -20.73
N ARG A 106 15.80 26.30 -21.05
CA ARG A 106 14.99 27.15 -21.94
C ARG A 106 14.73 28.54 -21.37
N LYS A 107 14.51 28.65 -20.06
CA LYS A 107 14.33 29.96 -19.40
C LYS A 107 15.63 30.75 -19.37
N VAL A 108 16.77 30.08 -19.26
CA VAL A 108 18.09 30.71 -19.35
C VAL A 108 18.34 31.19 -20.78
N GLU A 109 18.04 30.38 -21.80
CA GLU A 109 18.09 30.81 -23.22
C GLU A 109 17.17 32.01 -23.49
N GLU A 110 15.92 32.00 -22.99
CA GLU A 110 15.00 33.15 -23.13
C GLU A 110 15.55 34.41 -22.44
N ILE A 111 16.16 34.27 -21.25
CA ILE A 111 16.79 35.39 -20.54
C ILE A 111 18.02 35.88 -21.31
N ASP A 112 18.85 34.99 -21.84
CA ASP A 112 20.05 35.34 -22.61
C ASP A 112 19.66 36.11 -23.89
N GLU A 113 18.59 35.70 -24.59
CA GLU A 113 18.04 36.43 -25.74
C GLU A 113 17.49 37.82 -25.36
N GLU A 114 16.84 37.97 -24.20
CA GLU A 114 16.36 39.27 -23.71
C GLU A 114 17.52 40.20 -23.30
N VAL A 115 18.57 39.65 -22.69
CA VAL A 115 19.80 40.38 -22.37
C VAL A 115 20.50 40.84 -23.65
N GLU A 116 20.56 39.99 -24.68
CA GLU A 116 21.16 40.37 -25.96
C GLU A 116 20.35 41.47 -26.67
N LYS A 117 19.01 41.40 -26.65
CA LYS A 117 18.13 42.43 -27.21
C LYS A 117 18.25 43.76 -26.46
N THR A 118 18.43 43.74 -25.14
CA THR A 118 18.62 44.95 -24.33
C THR A 118 20.00 45.57 -24.53
N ASN A 119 21.05 44.76 -24.64
CA ASN A 119 22.40 45.23 -25.00
C ASN A 119 22.43 45.88 -26.39
N LYS A 120 21.79 45.28 -27.40
CA LYS A 120 21.66 45.89 -28.75
C LYS A 120 20.89 47.23 -28.72
N LYS A 121 19.90 47.39 -27.83
CA LYS A 121 19.21 48.67 -27.64
C LYS A 121 20.10 49.72 -26.96
N LEU A 122 20.93 49.31 -26.01
CA LEU A 122 21.89 50.19 -25.34
C LEU A 122 22.98 50.66 -26.30
N GLU A 123 23.56 49.77 -27.11
CA GLU A 123 24.54 50.15 -28.14
C GLU A 123 23.97 51.17 -29.12
N ARG A 124 22.73 51.00 -29.59
CA ARG A 124 22.07 52.00 -30.44
C ARG A 124 21.93 53.36 -29.74
N ARG A 125 21.63 53.38 -28.43
CA ARG A 125 21.56 54.63 -27.67
C ARG A 125 22.92 55.28 -27.48
N PHE A 126 23.97 54.50 -27.23
CA PHE A 126 25.33 55.01 -27.13
C PHE A 126 25.80 55.62 -28.44
N ASN A 127 25.54 54.98 -29.58
CA ASN A 127 25.90 55.52 -30.89
C ASN A 127 25.18 56.86 -31.18
N ILE A 128 23.90 56.99 -30.80
CA ILE A 128 23.16 58.26 -30.93
C ILE A 128 23.75 59.35 -30.03
N ILE A 129 24.20 59.01 -28.82
CA ILE A 129 24.85 59.97 -27.91
C ILE A 129 26.19 60.42 -28.50
N ASP A 130 27.00 59.49 -29.02
CA ASP A 130 28.29 59.83 -29.63
C ASP A 130 28.12 60.72 -30.87
N GLU A 131 27.13 60.44 -31.72
CA GLU A 131 26.79 61.30 -32.87
C GLU A 131 26.37 62.71 -32.43
N ASN A 132 25.54 62.82 -31.38
CA ASN A 132 25.13 64.11 -30.83
C ASN A 132 26.30 64.89 -30.22
N VAL A 133 27.22 64.22 -29.51
CA VAL A 133 28.41 64.85 -28.94
C VAL A 133 29.33 65.36 -30.06
N VAL A 134 29.46 64.62 -31.16
CA VAL A 134 30.23 65.06 -32.33
C VAL A 134 29.57 66.27 -33.01
N ALA A 135 28.23 66.28 -33.14
CA ALA A 135 27.49 67.40 -33.73
C ALA A 135 27.62 68.68 -32.89
N VAL A 136 27.47 68.59 -31.56
CA VAL A 136 27.63 69.73 -30.64
C VAL A 136 29.06 70.26 -30.66
N ASN A 137 30.06 69.37 -30.67
CA ASN A 137 31.46 69.79 -30.79
C ASN A 137 31.75 70.51 -32.13
N LYS A 138 31.06 70.14 -33.21
CA LYS A 138 31.17 70.82 -34.51
C LYS A 138 30.54 72.21 -34.47
N GLN A 139 29.40 72.37 -33.80
CA GLN A 139 28.75 73.68 -33.59
C GLN A 139 29.63 74.62 -32.76
N LEU A 140 30.16 74.15 -31.62
CA LEU A 140 31.09 74.92 -30.78
C LEU A 140 32.34 75.38 -31.53
N LYS A 141 32.92 74.51 -32.38
CA LYS A 141 34.06 74.89 -33.24
C LYS A 141 33.72 76.01 -34.22
N ASN A 142 32.50 76.02 -34.75
CA ASN A 142 32.06 77.07 -35.67
C ASN A 142 31.79 78.40 -34.94
N GLU A 143 31.24 78.34 -33.73
CA GLU A 143 31.04 79.54 -32.89
C GLU A 143 32.36 80.18 -32.48
N ILE A 144 33.35 79.38 -32.07
CA ILE A 144 34.69 79.88 -31.74
C ILE A 144 35.35 80.55 -32.95
N LYS A 145 35.22 79.96 -34.15
CA LYS A 145 35.70 80.59 -35.39
C LYS A 145 35.00 81.92 -35.68
N ASN A 146 33.68 81.99 -35.51
CA ASN A 146 32.91 83.21 -35.74
C ASN A 146 33.28 84.33 -34.75
N LEU A 147 33.60 83.97 -33.50
CA LEU A 147 34.09 84.93 -32.50
C LEU A 147 35.49 85.45 -32.83
N GLN A 148 36.39 84.60 -33.32
CA GLN A 148 37.72 85.03 -33.78
C GLN A 148 37.63 86.04 -34.93
N VAL A 149 36.78 85.78 -35.94
CA VAL A 149 36.59 86.70 -37.08
C VAL A 149 36.01 88.05 -36.65
N LYS A 150 35.12 88.07 -35.65
CA LYS A 150 34.58 89.33 -35.10
C LYS A 150 35.66 90.13 -34.35
N LEU A 151 36.55 89.44 -33.62
CA LEU A 151 37.65 90.06 -32.90
C LEU A 151 38.67 90.69 -33.85
N ASP A 152 39.06 89.97 -34.90
CA ASP A 152 40.04 90.44 -35.87
C ASP A 152 39.51 91.66 -36.66
N LYS A 153 38.23 91.67 -37.04
CA LYS A 153 37.59 92.82 -37.70
C LYS A 153 37.49 94.09 -36.84
N SER A 154 37.52 93.95 -35.51
CA SER A 154 37.49 95.09 -34.57
C SER A 154 38.86 95.71 -34.33
N LEU A 155 39.95 95.02 -34.68
CA LEU A 155 41.32 95.51 -34.48
C LEU A 155 41.87 96.27 -35.70
N GLU A 156 41.25 96.15 -36.88
CA GLU A 156 41.70 96.82 -38.11
C GLU A 156 41.28 98.30 -38.22
N LYS A 157 40.45 98.82 -37.31
CA LYS A 157 40.04 100.24 -37.30
C LYS A 157 40.83 101.07 -36.28
N LYS A 158 42.10 101.35 -36.55
CA LYS A 158 42.81 102.46 -35.88
C LYS A 158 43.50 103.34 -36.94
N GLY A 159 42.85 104.48 -37.20
CA GLY A 159 43.32 105.52 -38.11
C GLY A 159 44.57 106.23 -37.60
N GLN A 160 45.38 106.67 -38.56
CA GLN A 160 46.60 107.46 -38.40
C GLN A 160 46.28 108.84 -37.81
N VAL A 161 47.07 109.27 -36.82
CA VAL A 161 47.05 110.65 -36.30
C VAL A 161 48.41 111.29 -36.63
N SER A 162 48.36 112.52 -37.18
CA SER A 162 49.51 113.25 -37.71
C SER A 162 50.44 113.83 -36.63
N PRO A 163 51.73 114.08 -36.94
CA PRO A 163 52.78 114.24 -35.93
C PRO A 163 53.12 115.68 -35.47
N GLU A 164 52.40 116.72 -35.92
CA GLU A 164 52.92 118.11 -35.86
C GLU A 164 52.25 119.08 -34.86
N ILE A 165 51.22 118.66 -34.10
CA ILE A 165 50.56 119.53 -33.09
C ILE A 165 51.05 119.23 -31.65
N GLY A 166 52.00 118.32 -31.49
CA GLY A 166 52.35 117.73 -30.18
C GLY A 166 53.53 118.36 -29.46
N VAL A 167 53.60 119.70 -29.30
CA VAL A 167 54.66 120.23 -28.43
C VAL A 167 54.33 121.46 -27.56
N VAL A 168 53.40 122.35 -27.91
CA VAL A 168 53.12 123.55 -27.06
C VAL A 168 51.95 123.33 -26.08
N VAL A 169 51.19 122.26 -26.28
CA VAL A 169 50.07 121.89 -25.41
C VAL A 169 50.53 120.91 -24.30
N ASP A 170 51.80 120.52 -24.25
CA ASP A 170 52.24 119.31 -23.55
C ASP A 170 52.22 119.37 -22.02
N ASP A 171 52.48 120.48 -21.33
CA ASP A 171 52.57 120.43 -19.85
C ASP A 171 51.19 120.59 -19.17
N GLU A 172 50.34 121.49 -19.66
CA GLU A 172 48.96 121.63 -19.18
C GLU A 172 48.05 120.50 -19.68
N PHE A 173 48.25 120.03 -20.91
CA PHE A 173 47.53 118.87 -21.41
C PHE A 173 48.08 117.57 -20.83
N GLN A 174 49.37 117.45 -20.48
CA GLN A 174 49.82 116.28 -19.70
C GLN A 174 49.28 116.32 -18.27
N LYS A 175 49.14 117.49 -17.63
CA LYS A 175 48.41 117.60 -16.36
C LYS A 175 46.95 117.21 -16.52
N PHE A 176 46.24 117.77 -17.50
CA PHE A 176 44.87 117.39 -17.81
C PHE A 176 44.73 115.89 -18.18
N ILE A 177 45.63 115.33 -18.98
CA ILE A 177 45.67 113.91 -19.34
C ILE A 177 46.00 113.06 -18.12
N ASN A 178 46.86 113.52 -17.21
CA ASN A 178 47.19 112.80 -15.98
C ASN A 178 46.03 112.87 -14.98
N ASP A 179 45.34 114.00 -14.87
CA ASP A 179 44.15 114.16 -14.06
C ASP A 179 43.01 113.31 -14.64
N VAL A 180 42.76 113.37 -15.95
CA VAL A 180 41.82 112.48 -16.65
C VAL A 180 42.22 111.02 -16.53
N LYS A 181 43.51 110.67 -16.54
CA LYS A 181 43.99 109.29 -16.32
C LYS A 181 43.81 108.86 -14.87
N LEU A 182 44.03 109.73 -13.89
CA LEU A 182 43.79 109.44 -12.48
C LEU A 182 42.30 109.28 -12.22
N ASP A 183 41.49 110.14 -12.81
CA ASP A 183 40.03 110.14 -12.69
C ASP A 183 39.41 108.95 -13.44
N LEU A 184 39.95 108.57 -14.61
CA LEU A 184 39.60 107.33 -15.31
C LEU A 184 40.12 106.10 -14.58
N SER A 185 41.32 106.15 -13.98
CA SER A 185 41.87 105.03 -13.20
C SER A 185 41.07 104.81 -11.92
N ALA A 186 40.63 105.89 -11.26
CA ALA A 186 39.70 105.85 -10.14
C ALA A 186 38.35 105.27 -10.60
N LYS A 187 37.73 105.82 -11.66
CA LYS A 187 36.47 105.29 -12.21
C LYS A 187 36.57 103.84 -12.69
N VAL A 188 37.72 103.42 -13.23
CA VAL A 188 37.96 102.03 -13.63
C VAL A 188 38.13 101.15 -12.40
N LYS A 189 38.86 101.58 -11.37
CA LYS A 189 38.98 100.85 -10.11
C LYS A 189 37.65 100.74 -9.37
N ASP A 190 36.85 101.80 -9.35
CA ASP A 190 35.51 101.81 -8.75
C ASP A 190 34.58 100.89 -9.55
N LYS A 191 34.61 100.95 -10.88
CA LYS A 191 33.88 100.00 -11.73
C LYS A 191 34.37 98.57 -11.58
N GLU A 192 35.67 98.33 -11.46
CA GLU A 192 36.24 97.00 -11.22
C GLU A 192 35.83 96.47 -9.84
N HIS A 193 35.79 97.34 -8.84
CA HIS A 193 35.30 97.02 -7.50
C HIS A 193 33.81 96.69 -7.54
N ASP A 194 32.99 97.52 -8.18
CA ASP A 194 31.56 97.28 -8.39
C ASP A 194 31.29 96.00 -9.17
N LEU A 195 32.06 95.71 -10.22
CA LEU A 195 31.99 94.46 -10.98
C LEU A 195 32.39 93.26 -10.13
N ASN A 196 33.45 93.38 -9.31
CA ASN A 196 33.84 92.33 -8.39
C ASN A 196 32.77 92.08 -7.33
N ASP A 197 32.14 93.13 -6.82
CA ASP A 197 31.07 93.02 -5.83
C ASP A 197 29.78 92.47 -6.44
N GLN A 198 29.47 92.82 -7.69
CA GLN A 198 28.40 92.18 -8.47
C GLN A 198 28.70 90.71 -8.70
N LEU A 199 29.91 90.35 -9.13
CA LEU A 199 30.34 88.97 -9.31
C LEU A 199 30.29 88.17 -7.99
N ARG A 200 30.70 88.78 -6.87
CA ARG A 200 30.59 88.17 -5.54
C ARG A 200 29.13 87.95 -5.15
N ARG A 201 28.25 88.92 -5.41
CA ARG A 201 26.80 88.80 -5.19
C ARG A 201 26.19 87.71 -6.07
N ASP A 202 26.51 87.67 -7.35
CA ASP A 202 26.03 86.64 -8.29
C ASP A 202 26.52 85.25 -7.93
N LEU A 203 27.80 85.11 -7.56
CA LEU A 203 28.35 83.83 -7.08
C LEU A 203 27.70 83.40 -5.76
N ALA A 204 27.38 84.34 -4.87
CA ALA A 204 26.65 84.05 -3.64
C ALA A 204 25.20 83.62 -3.92
N LEU A 205 24.52 84.28 -4.87
CA LEU A 205 23.17 83.91 -5.33
C LEU A 205 23.18 82.52 -5.98
N ARG A 206 24.09 82.25 -6.92
CA ARG A 206 24.25 80.92 -7.53
C ARG A 206 24.58 79.84 -6.50
N ARG A 207 25.40 80.15 -5.49
CA ARG A 207 25.66 79.22 -4.38
C ARG A 207 24.40 78.95 -3.54
N LYS A 208 23.56 79.94 -3.29
CA LYS A 208 22.27 79.77 -2.60
C LYS A 208 21.31 78.95 -3.45
N GLU A 209 21.22 79.23 -4.75
CA GLU A 209 20.38 78.51 -5.70
C GLU A 209 20.79 77.05 -5.84
N LEU A 210 22.09 76.77 -5.99
CA LEU A 210 22.62 75.40 -5.96
C LEU A 210 22.29 74.69 -4.63
N LYS A 211 22.44 75.37 -3.49
CA LYS A 211 22.06 74.79 -2.19
C LYS A 211 20.58 74.45 -2.09
N LEU A 212 19.71 75.29 -2.66
CA LEU A 212 18.28 75.02 -2.77
C LEU A 212 18.03 73.80 -3.66
N GLN A 213 18.64 73.74 -4.85
CA GLN A 213 18.54 72.58 -5.74
C GLN A 213 19.02 71.28 -5.08
N TYR A 214 20.12 71.33 -4.31
CA TYR A 214 20.60 70.17 -3.56
C TYR A 214 19.60 69.73 -2.49
N ARG A 215 19.02 70.67 -1.74
CA ARG A 215 17.97 70.36 -0.76
C ARG A 215 16.72 69.78 -1.41
N ASP A 216 16.33 70.29 -2.58
CA ASP A 216 15.16 69.79 -3.30
C ASP A 216 15.43 68.39 -3.86
N MET A 217 16.62 68.13 -4.39
CA MET A 217 17.04 66.77 -4.79
C MET A 217 17.11 65.81 -3.59
N GLU A 218 17.61 66.26 -2.43
CA GLU A 218 17.61 65.46 -1.19
C GLU A 218 16.19 65.08 -0.77
N LYS A 219 15.26 66.05 -0.76
CA LYS A 219 13.85 65.79 -0.47
C LYS A 219 13.21 64.84 -1.47
N GLU A 220 13.45 65.04 -2.77
CA GLU A 220 12.89 64.19 -3.82
C GLU A 220 13.45 62.75 -3.72
N LEU A 221 14.72 62.60 -3.32
CA LEU A 221 15.29 61.29 -3.02
C LEU A 221 14.65 60.67 -1.78
N GLU A 222 14.50 61.41 -0.68
CA GLU A 222 13.84 60.93 0.54
C GLU A 222 12.40 60.49 0.27
N GLU A 223 11.61 61.29 -0.46
CA GLU A 223 10.25 60.93 -0.87
C GLU A 223 10.22 59.69 -1.76
N ASN A 224 11.17 59.56 -2.70
CA ASN A 224 11.28 58.37 -3.54
C ASN A 224 11.68 57.12 -2.75
N TYR A 225 12.56 57.26 -1.75
CA TYR A 225 12.94 56.16 -0.86
C TYR A 225 11.79 55.76 0.05
N SER A 226 11.12 56.73 0.68
CA SER A 226 9.91 56.54 1.47
C SER A 226 8.81 55.83 0.67
N GLY A 227 8.50 56.31 -0.54
CA GLY A 227 7.49 55.71 -1.41
C GLY A 227 7.85 54.29 -1.87
N LYS A 228 9.14 53.99 -2.09
CA LYS A 228 9.61 52.62 -2.36
C LYS A 228 9.48 51.74 -1.13
N GLU A 229 9.83 52.24 0.04
CA GLU A 229 9.71 51.52 1.31
C GLU A 229 8.25 51.18 1.62
N ASP A 230 7.33 52.11 1.41
CA ASP A 230 5.89 51.89 1.58
C ASP A 230 5.33 50.89 0.57
N LYS A 231 5.76 50.95 -0.70
CA LYS A 231 5.42 49.92 -1.70
C LYS A 231 5.96 48.55 -1.31
N LEU A 232 7.16 48.48 -0.75
CA LEU A 232 7.76 47.25 -0.23
C LEU A 232 6.99 46.71 0.98
N LYS A 233 6.62 47.56 1.94
CA LYS A 233 5.80 47.20 3.11
C LYS A 233 4.43 46.70 2.68
N LYS A 234 3.72 47.43 1.81
CA LYS A 234 2.44 47.00 1.23
C LYS A 234 2.57 45.67 0.49
N GLY A 235 3.60 45.52 -0.34
CA GLY A 235 3.87 44.28 -1.07
C GLY A 235 4.20 43.10 -0.14
N TYR A 236 4.86 43.33 1.00
CA TYR A 236 5.15 42.29 2.01
C TYR A 236 3.88 41.86 2.76
N VAL A 237 3.05 42.83 3.15
CA VAL A 237 1.74 42.58 3.79
C VAL A 237 0.81 41.81 2.86
N GLU A 238 0.70 42.20 1.59
CA GLU A 238 -0.09 41.46 0.60
C GLU A 238 0.44 40.04 0.36
N ARG A 239 1.76 39.85 0.30
CA ARG A 239 2.36 38.51 0.15
C ARG A 239 2.03 37.62 1.35
N ASN A 240 2.11 38.17 2.56
CA ASN A 240 1.75 37.46 3.78
C ASN A 240 0.25 37.15 3.84
N LYS A 241 -0.61 38.07 3.39
CA LYS A 241 -2.05 37.83 3.27
C LYS A 241 -2.34 36.70 2.28
N ARG A 242 -1.75 36.73 1.08
CA ARG A 242 -1.85 35.64 0.09
C ARG A 242 -1.34 34.30 0.63
N MET A 243 -0.23 34.30 1.37
CA MET A 243 0.30 33.10 2.02
C MET A 243 -0.64 32.57 3.11
N SER A 244 -1.26 33.45 3.89
CA SER A 244 -2.28 33.09 4.89
C SER A 244 -3.52 32.48 4.23
N ASP A 245 -4.00 33.09 3.15
CA ASP A 245 -5.18 32.62 2.40
C ASP A 245 -4.90 31.30 1.69
N LEU A 246 -3.71 31.12 1.11
CA LEU A 246 -3.23 29.85 0.58
C LEU A 246 -3.16 28.78 1.67
N LYS A 247 -2.69 29.13 2.88
CA LYS A 247 -2.61 28.20 4.01
C LYS A 247 -4.00 27.80 4.51
N LYS A 248 -4.96 28.73 4.52
CA LYS A 248 -6.38 28.47 4.81
C LYS A 248 -7.01 27.58 3.74
N GLY A 249 -6.78 27.86 2.46
CA GLY A 249 -7.27 27.06 1.33
C GLY A 249 -6.67 25.65 1.26
N LEU A 250 -5.40 25.49 1.60
CA LEU A 250 -4.76 24.18 1.76
C LEU A 250 -5.39 23.43 2.95
N LYS A 251 -5.59 24.09 4.09
CA LYS A 251 -6.19 23.48 5.28
C LYS A 251 -7.63 23.02 5.02
N SER A 252 -8.44 23.81 4.30
CA SER A 252 -9.78 23.41 3.90
C SER A 252 -9.78 22.29 2.85
N SER A 253 -8.84 22.31 1.89
CA SER A 253 -8.67 21.23 0.91
C SER A 253 -8.25 19.90 1.57
N TYR A 254 -7.35 19.94 2.55
CA TYR A 254 -6.95 18.76 3.32
C TYR A 254 -8.11 18.23 4.16
N SER A 255 -8.83 19.10 4.87
CA SER A 255 -10.00 18.72 5.66
C SER A 255 -11.09 18.08 4.79
N LYS A 256 -11.37 18.64 3.61
CA LYS A 256 -12.35 18.08 2.66
C LYS A 256 -11.92 16.72 2.13
N LYS A 257 -10.65 16.59 1.68
CA LYS A 257 -10.10 15.29 1.26
C LYS A 257 -10.10 14.26 2.37
N GLU A 258 -9.83 14.66 3.61
CA GLU A 258 -9.86 13.75 4.77
C GLU A 258 -11.29 13.31 5.09
N SER A 259 -12.27 14.19 4.97
CA SER A 259 -13.70 13.87 5.12
C SER A 259 -14.18 12.92 4.02
N ASP A 260 -13.76 13.14 2.78
CA ASP A 260 -14.09 12.28 1.63
C ASP A 260 -13.43 10.91 1.77
N LEU A 261 -12.19 10.86 2.26
CA LEU A 261 -11.48 9.63 2.56
C LEU A 261 -12.18 8.86 3.69
N LYS A 262 -12.53 9.53 4.78
CA LYS A 262 -13.27 8.94 5.92
C LYS A 262 -14.63 8.39 5.47
N SER A 263 -15.37 9.12 4.63
CA SER A 263 -16.65 8.61 4.10
C SER A 263 -16.46 7.42 3.16
N SER A 264 -15.40 7.42 2.35
CA SER A 264 -15.03 6.29 1.48
C SER A 264 -14.63 5.05 2.29
N TYR A 265 -13.84 5.24 3.36
CA TYR A 265 -13.46 4.15 4.26
C TYR A 265 -14.67 3.59 5.02
N SER A 266 -15.50 4.46 5.58
CA SER A 266 -16.75 4.06 6.26
C SER A 266 -17.70 3.30 5.32
N LYS A 267 -17.86 3.74 4.06
CA LYS A 267 -18.63 2.99 3.05
C LYS A 267 -18.03 1.62 2.79
N LYS A 268 -16.71 1.51 2.58
CA LYS A 268 -16.03 0.23 2.36
C LYS A 268 -16.17 -0.69 3.57
N GLU A 269 -16.02 -0.17 4.77
CA GLU A 269 -16.19 -0.89 6.03
C GLU A 269 -17.61 -1.42 6.17
N SER A 270 -18.64 -0.60 5.90
CA SER A 270 -20.04 -1.05 5.89
C SER A 270 -20.30 -2.15 4.84
N THR A 271 -19.67 -2.08 3.66
CA THR A 271 -19.82 -3.14 2.64
C THR A 271 -19.09 -4.42 3.03
N LEU A 272 -17.96 -4.32 3.73
CA LEU A 272 -17.22 -5.46 4.26
C LEU A 272 -17.98 -6.12 5.40
N GLU A 273 -18.54 -5.34 6.32
CA GLU A 273 -19.41 -5.84 7.39
C GLU A 273 -20.65 -6.53 6.84
N LYS A 274 -21.32 -5.95 5.83
CA LYS A 274 -22.44 -6.61 5.14
C LYS A 274 -22.02 -7.93 4.50
N LYS A 275 -20.87 -7.96 3.81
CA LYS A 275 -20.33 -9.21 3.24
C LYS A 275 -19.98 -10.24 4.32
N TYR A 276 -19.46 -9.80 5.46
CA TYR A 276 -19.12 -10.66 6.58
C TYR A 276 -20.37 -11.24 7.24
N ARG A 277 -21.39 -10.41 7.51
CA ARG A 277 -22.70 -10.86 8.02
C ARG A 277 -23.36 -11.84 7.08
N ASN A 278 -23.44 -11.54 5.78
CA ASN A 278 -24.02 -12.45 4.79
C ASN A 278 -23.24 -13.78 4.70
N ARG A 279 -21.91 -13.75 4.85
CA ARG A 279 -21.09 -14.96 4.88
C ARG A 279 -21.34 -15.78 6.15
N GLN A 280 -21.48 -15.11 7.29
CA GLN A 280 -21.81 -15.74 8.57
C GLN A 280 -23.20 -16.38 8.53
N GLU A 281 -24.19 -15.67 7.99
CA GLU A 281 -25.55 -16.17 7.78
C GLU A 281 -25.55 -17.38 6.84
N ASN A 282 -24.83 -17.31 5.71
CA ASN A 282 -24.69 -18.46 4.80
C ASN A 282 -24.01 -19.68 5.46
N ILE A 283 -23.01 -19.45 6.30
CA ILE A 283 -22.36 -20.54 7.06
C ILE A 283 -23.33 -21.14 8.06
N ASN A 284 -24.08 -20.29 8.79
CA ASN A 284 -25.08 -20.73 9.76
C ASN A 284 -26.23 -21.48 9.10
N GLN A 285 -26.74 -21.01 7.95
CA GLN A 285 -27.76 -21.69 7.16
C GLN A 285 -27.27 -23.06 6.69
N LYS A 286 -26.07 -23.13 6.09
CA LYS A 286 -25.47 -24.41 5.67
C LYS A 286 -25.23 -25.36 6.85
N TYR A 287 -24.86 -24.82 8.01
CA TYR A 287 -24.69 -25.61 9.22
C TYR A 287 -26.04 -26.16 9.70
N GLN A 288 -27.08 -25.33 9.78
CA GLN A 288 -28.43 -25.75 10.15
C GLN A 288 -28.99 -26.77 9.15
N GLU A 289 -28.80 -26.58 7.85
CA GLU A 289 -29.17 -27.57 6.83
C GLU A 289 -28.42 -28.89 7.01
N ARG A 290 -27.11 -28.86 7.28
CA ARG A 290 -26.33 -30.08 7.56
C ARG A 290 -26.84 -30.79 8.80
N VAL A 291 -27.16 -30.05 9.87
CA VAL A 291 -27.73 -30.62 11.09
C VAL A 291 -29.11 -31.21 10.81
N LYS A 292 -29.98 -30.49 10.10
CA LYS A 292 -31.32 -30.96 9.72
C LYS A 292 -31.25 -32.22 8.86
N ASN A 293 -30.36 -32.25 7.87
CA ASN A 293 -30.18 -33.40 6.99
C ASN A 293 -29.56 -34.59 7.73
N ARG A 294 -28.61 -34.36 8.63
CA ARG A 294 -28.02 -35.42 9.46
C ARG A 294 -29.05 -35.98 10.43
N LEU A 295 -29.84 -35.12 11.07
CA LEU A 295 -30.91 -35.55 11.95
C LEU A 295 -32.00 -36.31 11.18
N ALA A 296 -32.39 -35.84 9.99
CA ALA A 296 -33.35 -36.54 9.14
C ALA A 296 -32.83 -37.93 8.73
N ARG A 297 -31.54 -38.07 8.40
CA ARG A 297 -30.90 -39.37 8.13
C ARG A 297 -30.89 -40.26 9.36
N GLU A 298 -30.45 -39.75 10.51
CA GLU A 298 -30.42 -40.53 11.76
C GLU A 298 -31.84 -40.97 12.18
N VAL A 299 -32.85 -40.12 12.03
CA VAL A 299 -34.26 -40.48 12.27
C VAL A 299 -34.71 -41.54 11.28
N HIS A 300 -34.37 -41.40 9.99
CA HIS A 300 -34.75 -42.38 8.97
C HIS A 300 -34.06 -43.73 9.18
N GLU A 301 -32.78 -43.74 9.53
CA GLU A 301 -32.00 -44.96 9.84
C GLU A 301 -32.59 -45.65 11.07
N LYS A 302 -32.80 -44.94 12.18
CA LYS A 302 -33.41 -45.51 13.39
C LYS A 302 -34.82 -46.02 13.16
N PHE A 303 -35.64 -45.26 12.44
CA PHE A 303 -37.00 -45.68 12.10
C PHE A 303 -37.00 -46.92 11.19
N SER A 304 -36.07 -47.00 10.24
CA SER A 304 -35.91 -48.16 9.36
C SER A 304 -35.40 -49.39 10.12
N GLU A 305 -34.47 -49.21 11.05
CA GLU A 305 -33.99 -50.28 11.94
C GLU A 305 -35.10 -50.79 12.87
N GLU A 306 -35.87 -49.89 13.48
CA GLU A 306 -37.01 -50.27 14.32
C GLU A 306 -38.11 -50.95 13.50
N LEU A 307 -38.38 -50.49 12.28
CA LEU A 307 -39.32 -51.16 11.37
C LEU A 307 -38.82 -52.55 10.99
N ARG A 308 -37.54 -52.71 10.62
CA ARG A 308 -36.96 -54.02 10.33
C ARG A 308 -37.08 -54.95 11.52
N LYS A 309 -36.76 -54.47 12.72
CA LYS A 309 -36.90 -55.25 13.95
C LYS A 309 -38.35 -55.70 14.19
N LYS A 310 -39.32 -54.80 14.02
CA LYS A 310 -40.75 -55.16 14.12
C LYS A 310 -41.20 -56.16 13.05
N PHE A 311 -40.72 -56.02 11.82
CA PHE A 311 -41.00 -56.97 10.74
C PHE A 311 -40.37 -58.34 11.02
N GLU A 312 -39.15 -58.39 11.55
CA GLU A 312 -38.50 -59.63 11.95
C GLU A 312 -39.23 -60.28 13.13
N GLU A 313 -39.69 -59.50 14.11
CA GLU A 313 -40.52 -59.99 15.21
C GLU A 313 -41.88 -60.52 14.75
N GLU A 314 -42.57 -59.83 13.83
CA GLU A 314 -43.83 -60.31 13.25
C GLU A 314 -43.62 -61.53 12.35
N ARG A 315 -42.55 -61.54 11.56
CA ARG A 315 -42.16 -62.71 10.76
C ARG A 315 -41.87 -63.91 11.65
N ALA A 316 -41.13 -63.73 12.75
CA ALA A 316 -40.88 -64.79 13.71
C ALA A 316 -42.17 -65.31 14.36
N LYS A 317 -43.13 -64.42 14.67
CA LYS A 317 -44.47 -64.80 15.17
C LYS A 317 -45.27 -65.58 14.13
N LEU A 318 -45.24 -65.15 12.86
CA LEU A 318 -45.90 -65.83 11.75
C LEU A 318 -45.27 -67.19 11.47
N ASP A 319 -43.94 -67.27 11.43
CA ASP A 319 -43.19 -68.51 11.25
C ASP A 319 -43.49 -69.47 12.41
N TYR A 320 -43.52 -68.98 13.66
CA TYR A 320 -43.91 -69.79 14.82
C TYR A 320 -45.36 -70.29 14.72
N ALA A 321 -46.31 -69.43 14.35
CA ALA A 321 -47.71 -69.80 14.17
C ALA A 321 -47.89 -70.81 13.03
N TYR A 322 -47.16 -70.63 11.92
CA TYR A 322 -47.17 -71.53 10.78
C TYR A 322 -46.56 -72.89 11.14
N VAL A 323 -45.39 -72.91 11.77
CA VAL A 323 -44.73 -74.14 12.25
C VAL A 323 -45.61 -74.86 13.28
N SER A 324 -46.27 -74.13 14.19
CA SER A 324 -47.21 -74.69 15.16
C SER A 324 -48.42 -75.32 14.47
N LYS A 325 -49.00 -74.64 13.47
CA LYS A 325 -50.12 -75.16 12.66
C LYS A 325 -49.70 -76.38 11.83
N MET A 326 -48.49 -76.39 11.28
CA MET A 326 -47.93 -77.54 10.55
C MET A 326 -47.66 -78.72 11.48
N LYS A 327 -47.05 -78.48 12.66
CA LYS A 327 -46.89 -79.50 13.70
C LYS A 327 -48.22 -80.12 14.10
N LYS A 328 -49.27 -79.30 14.28
CA LYS A 328 -50.61 -79.78 14.60
C LYS A 328 -51.20 -80.63 13.47
N LYS A 329 -51.08 -80.18 12.21
CA LYS A 329 -51.50 -80.98 11.05
C LYS A 329 -50.77 -82.32 10.95
N TYR A 330 -49.45 -82.34 11.12
CA TYR A 330 -48.66 -83.58 11.12
C TYR A 330 -49.02 -84.48 12.29
N HIS A 331 -49.28 -83.92 13.46
CA HIS A 331 -49.73 -84.68 14.62
C HIS A 331 -51.13 -85.28 14.39
N ASP A 332 -52.06 -84.51 13.82
CA ASP A 332 -53.40 -84.97 13.47
C ASP A 332 -53.35 -86.06 12.36
N GLU A 333 -52.49 -85.90 11.36
CA GLU A 333 -52.23 -86.92 10.33
C GLU A 333 -51.60 -88.17 10.92
N PHE A 334 -50.61 -88.02 11.81
CA PHE A 334 -49.99 -89.11 12.53
C PHE A 334 -51.01 -89.87 13.38
N GLU A 335 -51.88 -89.17 14.11
CA GLU A 335 -52.97 -89.79 14.89
C GLU A 335 -54.02 -90.48 14.00
N ARG A 336 -54.33 -89.92 12.82
CA ARG A 336 -55.18 -90.60 11.82
C ARG A 336 -54.52 -91.88 11.30
N GLN A 337 -53.23 -91.82 10.96
CA GLN A 337 -52.48 -92.99 10.51
C GLN A 337 -52.40 -94.05 11.61
N LYS A 338 -52.09 -93.65 12.85
CA LYS A 338 -52.09 -94.52 14.02
C LYS A 338 -53.45 -95.17 14.25
N LYS A 339 -54.55 -94.41 14.22
CA LYS A 339 -55.92 -94.97 14.31
C LYS A 339 -56.25 -95.91 13.17
N SER A 340 -55.81 -95.60 11.94
CA SER A 340 -56.02 -96.48 10.78
C SER A 340 -55.22 -97.79 10.91
N LEU A 341 -54.00 -97.71 11.45
CA LEU A 341 -53.15 -98.86 11.76
C LEU A 341 -53.74 -99.68 12.90
N ASP A 342 -54.20 -99.05 13.98
CA ASP A 342 -54.91 -99.71 15.08
C ASP A 342 -56.18 -100.40 14.58
N LEU A 343 -56.94 -99.77 13.67
CA LEU A 343 -58.10 -100.41 13.06
C LEU A 343 -57.68 -101.62 12.23
N ARG A 344 -56.64 -101.50 11.39
CA ARG A 344 -56.10 -102.62 10.60
C ARG A 344 -55.56 -103.72 11.52
N PHE A 345 -54.94 -103.37 12.63
CA PHE A 345 -54.40 -104.29 13.61
C PHE A 345 -55.55 -105.00 14.35
N LYS A 346 -56.57 -104.28 14.81
CA LYS A 346 -57.79 -104.87 15.39
C LYS A 346 -58.54 -105.76 14.40
N VAL A 347 -58.60 -105.39 13.13
CA VAL A 347 -59.19 -106.23 12.08
C VAL A 347 -58.34 -107.50 11.87
N LYS A 348 -57.02 -107.39 11.82
CA LYS A 348 -56.11 -108.54 11.76
C LYS A 348 -56.22 -109.44 12.99
N LEU A 349 -56.26 -108.86 14.18
CA LEU A 349 -56.43 -109.57 15.45
C LEU A 349 -57.81 -110.24 15.53
N ALA A 350 -58.86 -109.60 15.02
CA ALA A 350 -60.19 -110.22 14.89
C ALA A 350 -60.20 -111.35 13.84
N GLN A 351 -59.42 -111.22 12.75
CA GLN A 351 -59.21 -112.28 11.78
C GLN A 351 -58.37 -113.43 12.37
N GLU A 352 -57.38 -113.15 13.20
CA GLU A 352 -56.57 -114.14 13.93
C GLU A 352 -57.37 -114.82 15.04
N ILE A 353 -58.21 -114.10 15.78
CA ILE A 353 -59.18 -114.67 16.72
C ILE A 353 -60.19 -115.54 15.96
N LYS A 354 -60.63 -115.13 14.76
CA LYS A 354 -61.49 -115.98 13.90
C LYS A 354 -60.74 -117.22 13.40
N LYS A 355 -59.45 -117.14 13.07
CA LYS A 355 -58.60 -118.29 12.72
C LYS A 355 -58.39 -119.22 13.93
N GLN A 356 -58.09 -118.69 15.11
CA GLN A 356 -57.98 -119.46 16.35
C GLN A 356 -59.31 -120.07 16.82
N LYS A 357 -60.45 -119.43 16.51
CA LYS A 357 -61.79 -120.02 16.72
C LYS A 357 -62.16 -121.08 15.66
N LEU A 358 -61.60 -121.01 14.46
CA LEU A 358 -61.69 -122.09 13.46
C LEU A 358 -60.81 -123.29 13.85
N ASP A 359 -59.61 -123.05 14.36
CA ASP A 359 -58.65 -124.10 14.76
C ASP A 359 -59.07 -124.84 16.06
N SER A 360 -59.87 -124.20 16.92
CA SER A 360 -60.48 -124.83 18.11
C SER A 360 -61.85 -125.48 17.85
N SER A 361 -62.45 -125.20 16.69
CA SER A 361 -63.68 -125.85 16.20
C SER A 361 -63.38 -127.07 15.31
N GLU A 362 -62.20 -127.15 14.71
CA GLU A 362 -61.77 -128.26 13.84
C GLU A 362 -61.33 -129.53 14.60
N GLN A 363 -61.03 -129.42 15.89
CA GLN A 363 -60.78 -130.58 16.75
C GLN A 363 -62.06 -131.16 17.39
N LYS A 364 -63.15 -130.38 17.52
CA LYS A 364 -64.45 -130.89 18.00
C LYS A 364 -65.34 -131.46 16.88
N ALA A 365 -65.03 -131.16 15.62
CA ALA A 365 -65.75 -131.68 14.45
C ALA A 365 -65.19 -133.01 13.89
N LYS A 366 -63.98 -133.42 14.30
CA LYS A 366 -63.36 -134.69 13.86
C LYS A 366 -63.82 -135.93 14.64
N THR A 367 -64.42 -135.77 15.82
CA THR A 367 -64.94 -136.90 16.63
C THR A 367 -66.42 -137.21 16.40
N HIS A 368 -67.24 -136.27 15.91
CA HIS A 368 -68.66 -136.51 15.66
C HIS A 368 -68.99 -136.91 14.20
N ARG A 369 -68.04 -136.73 13.26
CA ARG A 369 -68.20 -137.13 11.85
C ARG A 369 -67.79 -138.58 11.53
N VAL A 370 -67.20 -139.29 12.49
CA VAL A 370 -66.86 -140.72 12.34
C VAL A 370 -68.01 -141.65 12.77
N LEU A 371 -69.02 -141.15 13.51
CA LEU A 371 -70.13 -141.99 14.00
C LEU A 371 -71.45 -141.89 13.21
N MET A 372 -71.69 -140.81 12.46
CA MET A 372 -72.96 -140.63 11.72
C MET A 372 -72.90 -141.00 10.23
N ALA A 373 -71.73 -141.43 9.73
CA ALA A 373 -71.55 -141.92 8.36
C ALA A 373 -71.72 -143.45 8.22
N LYS A 374 -72.13 -144.16 9.29
CA LYS A 374 -72.35 -145.62 9.30
C LYS A 374 -73.82 -146.07 9.25
N LEU A 375 -74.80 -145.17 9.07
CA LEU A 375 -76.23 -145.54 9.11
C LEU A 375 -77.08 -144.92 8.00
N ASN A 376 -76.46 -144.65 6.84
CA ASN A 376 -77.15 -144.29 5.59
C ASN A 376 -77.27 -145.47 4.60
N VAL A 377 -77.37 -146.70 5.12
CA VAL A 377 -77.74 -147.89 4.35
C VAL A 377 -78.65 -148.78 5.20
N LEU A 378 -79.83 -148.27 5.52
CA LEU A 378 -81.05 -149.06 5.76
C LEU A 378 -82.21 -148.21 5.23
N ASP A 379 -82.38 -148.17 3.91
CA ASP A 379 -83.12 -149.21 3.20
C ASP A 379 -84.60 -149.22 3.61
N ASN A 380 -85.37 -148.55 2.74
CA ASN A 380 -86.67 -148.99 2.27
C ASN A 380 -87.49 -149.88 3.22
N LYS A 381 -88.50 -149.29 3.88
CA LYS A 381 -89.89 -149.80 3.95
C LYS A 381 -90.70 -149.03 5.00
N ALA A 382 -91.41 -148.01 4.56
CA ALA A 382 -92.72 -147.67 5.13
C ALA A 382 -93.48 -146.73 4.17
N LYS A 383 -93.76 -147.22 2.96
CA LYS A 383 -95.04 -146.90 2.32
C LYS A 383 -96.12 -147.52 3.19
N VAL A 384 -97.15 -146.73 3.51
CA VAL A 384 -98.57 -147.08 3.73
C VAL A 384 -99.14 -146.21 4.85
N LEU A 385 -100.14 -145.41 4.45
CA LEU A 385 -101.36 -145.00 5.17
C LEU A 385 -101.22 -144.78 6.69
N VAL A 386 -101.57 -143.61 7.20
CA VAL A 386 -102.93 -143.29 7.66
C VAL A 386 -102.92 -141.80 8.03
N LEU A 387 -103.92 -140.95 7.78
CA LEU A 387 -105.12 -140.87 6.96
C LEU A 387 -105.84 -139.60 7.46
N LYS A 388 -106.59 -138.96 6.55
CA LYS A 388 -107.89 -138.31 6.79
C LYS A 388 -107.99 -137.14 7.79
N LYS A 389 -108.54 -136.07 7.20
CA LYS A 389 -109.69 -135.30 7.69
C LYS A 389 -109.46 -134.48 8.97
N ARG A 390 -109.62 -133.17 8.80
CA ARG A 390 -110.95 -132.58 8.99
C ARG A 390 -111.13 -131.33 8.13
N LYS A 391 -112.22 -131.32 7.36
CA LYS A 391 -112.86 -130.15 6.75
C LYS A 391 -114.14 -129.85 7.54
N LEU A 392 -114.65 -128.63 7.32
CA LEU A 392 -115.85 -127.93 7.81
C LEU A 392 -115.50 -126.99 8.97
N SER A 393 -115.91 -125.72 8.99
CA SER A 393 -117.08 -125.05 8.39
C SER A 393 -116.81 -123.54 8.40
N ASP A 394 -116.71 -122.87 7.25
CA ASP A 394 -117.73 -122.02 6.62
C ASP A 394 -118.08 -120.69 7.33
N LYS A 395 -117.91 -119.62 6.52
CA LYS A 395 -118.59 -118.30 6.49
C LYS A 395 -118.45 -117.36 7.70
N GLU A 396 -117.68 -116.29 7.47
CA GLU A 396 -117.94 -114.85 7.73
C GLU A 396 -116.57 -114.13 7.78
N GLY A 397 -116.36 -112.90 7.32
CA GLY A 397 -117.25 -111.86 6.84
C GLY A 397 -116.34 -110.68 6.49
N LYS A 398 -116.66 -110.00 5.38
CA LYS A 398 -115.89 -108.95 4.71
C LYS A 398 -115.77 -107.63 5.51
N GLN A 399 -115.52 -107.65 6.82
CA GLN A 399 -115.36 -106.45 7.67
C GLN A 399 -113.93 -106.23 8.19
N ALA A 400 -113.04 -107.23 8.18
CA ALA A 400 -111.67 -107.09 8.70
C ALA A 400 -110.68 -106.34 7.78
N LYS A 401 -110.99 -106.19 6.48
CA LYS A 401 -110.07 -105.56 5.51
C LYS A 401 -110.09 -104.02 5.54
N ASP A 402 -111.16 -103.39 6.04
CA ASP A 402 -111.24 -101.92 6.09
C ASP A 402 -110.63 -101.33 7.38
N LEU A 403 -110.62 -102.09 8.49
CA LEU A 403 -109.93 -101.68 9.72
C LEU A 403 -108.40 -101.71 9.58
N ALA A 404 -107.84 -102.67 8.84
CA ALA A 404 -106.40 -102.78 8.62
C ALA A 404 -105.82 -101.62 7.78
N LYS A 405 -106.60 -101.07 6.83
CA LYS A 405 -106.18 -99.91 6.03
C LYS A 405 -106.17 -98.62 6.84
N LYS A 406 -107.12 -98.44 7.78
CA LYS A 406 -107.22 -97.23 8.62
C LYS A 406 -106.10 -97.13 9.66
N ILE A 407 -105.63 -98.26 10.19
CA ILE A 407 -104.51 -98.33 11.14
C ILE A 407 -103.17 -97.98 10.45
N LEU A 408 -102.97 -98.39 9.20
CA LEU A 408 -101.74 -98.12 8.46
C LEU A 408 -101.58 -96.63 8.07
N GLN A 409 -102.70 -95.92 7.88
CA GLN A 409 -102.69 -94.51 7.49
C GLN A 409 -102.35 -93.59 8.68
N LEU A 410 -102.92 -93.87 9.86
CA LEU A 410 -102.62 -93.12 11.10
C LEU A 410 -101.16 -93.30 11.58
N GLN A 411 -100.52 -94.42 11.29
CA GLN A 411 -99.09 -94.62 11.62
C GLN A 411 -98.15 -93.79 10.74
N LYS A 412 -98.52 -93.51 9.48
CA LYS A 412 -97.69 -92.71 8.57
C LYS A 412 -97.72 -91.22 8.92
N GLU A 413 -98.87 -90.69 9.35
CA GLU A 413 -99.01 -89.30 9.78
C GLU A 413 -98.21 -89.05 11.08
N ARG A 414 -98.24 -89.98 12.03
CA ARG A 414 -97.48 -89.86 13.29
C ARG A 414 -95.96 -89.78 13.11
N ILE A 415 -95.43 -90.47 12.09
CA ILE A 415 -93.99 -90.44 11.76
C ILE A 415 -93.61 -89.13 11.03
N ALA A 416 -94.51 -88.57 10.22
CA ALA A 416 -94.28 -87.30 9.54
C ALA A 416 -94.23 -86.12 10.51
N ASP A 417 -95.12 -86.10 11.51
CA ASP A 417 -95.16 -85.03 12.51
C ASP A 417 -93.96 -85.08 13.46
N ALA A 418 -93.50 -86.28 13.87
CA ALA A 418 -92.28 -86.43 14.67
C ALA A 418 -91.02 -85.88 13.96
N LYS A 419 -90.94 -86.00 12.63
CA LYS A 419 -89.83 -85.46 11.84
C LYS A 419 -89.87 -83.93 11.73
N ARG A 420 -91.08 -83.33 11.65
CA ARG A 420 -91.24 -81.86 11.63
C ARG A 420 -90.81 -81.23 12.95
N VAL A 421 -91.20 -81.82 14.08
CA VAL A 421 -90.81 -81.33 15.42
C VAL A 421 -89.30 -81.43 15.67
N ALA A 422 -88.66 -82.51 15.21
CA ALA A 422 -87.21 -82.69 15.34
C ALA A 422 -86.42 -81.63 14.54
N LYS A 423 -86.90 -81.24 13.36
CA LYS A 423 -86.27 -80.22 12.53
C LYS A 423 -86.36 -78.83 13.16
N ILE A 424 -87.53 -78.44 13.64
CA ILE A 424 -87.75 -77.15 14.32
C ILE A 424 -86.85 -77.03 15.56
N LYS A 425 -86.69 -78.11 16.33
CA LYS A 425 -85.83 -78.14 17.52
C LYS A 425 -84.33 -78.01 17.20
N PHE A 426 -83.90 -78.49 16.02
CA PHE A 426 -82.52 -78.35 15.55
C PHE A 426 -82.23 -76.92 15.08
N ASP A 427 -83.16 -76.31 14.37
CA ASP A 427 -83.00 -74.95 13.83
C ASP A 427 -82.94 -73.90 14.95
N LEU A 428 -83.81 -74.01 15.97
CA LEU A 428 -83.79 -73.14 17.16
C LEU A 428 -82.47 -73.21 17.97
N ARG A 429 -81.87 -74.40 18.07
CA ARG A 429 -80.56 -74.55 18.76
C ARG A 429 -79.42 -73.85 18.03
N ASN A 430 -79.47 -73.84 16.69
CA ASN A 430 -78.44 -73.19 15.89
C ASN A 430 -78.55 -71.66 15.89
N GLU A 431 -79.76 -71.11 16.00
CA GLU A 431 -79.95 -69.66 16.12
C GLU A 431 -79.45 -69.14 17.47
N ILE A 432 -79.81 -69.79 18.57
CA ILE A 432 -79.34 -69.42 19.92
C ILE A 432 -77.80 -69.49 20.01
N ALA A 433 -77.18 -70.49 19.39
CA ALA A 433 -75.72 -70.61 19.37
C ALA A 433 -75.04 -69.50 18.55
N LYS A 434 -75.66 -69.01 17.47
CA LYS A 434 -75.13 -67.91 16.65
C LYS A 434 -75.22 -66.58 17.38
N GLU A 435 -76.32 -66.30 18.05
CA GLU A 435 -76.50 -65.05 18.82
C GLU A 435 -75.49 -64.95 19.96
N ALA A 436 -75.31 -66.02 20.74
CA ALA A 436 -74.31 -66.07 21.80
C ALA A 436 -72.87 -65.85 21.28
N HIS A 437 -72.55 -66.38 20.09
CA HIS A 437 -71.22 -66.24 19.50
C HIS A 437 -70.94 -64.81 19.00
N VAL A 438 -71.96 -64.11 18.49
CA VAL A 438 -71.86 -62.71 18.06
C VAL A 438 -71.65 -61.79 19.27
N GLU A 439 -72.38 -62.03 20.36
CA GLU A 439 -72.25 -61.24 21.59
C GLU A 439 -70.85 -61.40 22.22
N LEU A 440 -70.29 -62.60 22.19
CA LEU A 440 -68.95 -62.88 22.68
C LEU A 440 -67.86 -62.17 21.86
N ILE A 441 -68.01 -62.16 20.52
CA ILE A 441 -67.08 -61.45 19.63
C ILE A 441 -67.09 -59.94 19.91
N LYS A 442 -68.27 -59.37 20.16
CA LYS A 442 -68.41 -57.94 20.49
C LYS A 442 -67.67 -57.59 21.80
N LYS A 443 -67.84 -58.39 22.86
CA LYS A 443 -67.14 -58.20 24.14
C LYS A 443 -65.61 -58.36 24.02
N ILE A 444 -65.14 -59.29 23.17
CA ILE A 444 -63.71 -59.46 22.90
C ILE A 444 -63.14 -58.26 22.12
N ALA A 445 -63.89 -57.70 21.17
CA ALA A 445 -63.45 -56.53 20.40
C ALA A 445 -63.31 -55.29 21.30
N GLU A 446 -64.28 -55.05 22.17
CA GLU A 446 -64.27 -53.90 23.11
C GLU A 446 -63.12 -53.98 24.13
N SER A 447 -62.85 -55.17 24.69
CA SER A 447 -61.73 -55.38 25.62
C SER A 447 -60.36 -55.20 24.94
N ARG A 448 -60.21 -55.67 23.69
CA ARG A 448 -59.00 -55.44 22.89
C ARG A 448 -58.78 -53.96 22.56
N GLY A 449 -59.85 -53.21 22.30
CA GLY A 449 -59.79 -51.76 22.07
C GLY A 449 -59.25 -51.02 23.30
N LYS A 450 -59.85 -51.26 24.47
CA LYS A 450 -59.43 -50.64 25.74
C LYS A 450 -57.97 -50.95 26.09
N MET A 451 -57.56 -52.21 25.91
CA MET A 451 -56.17 -52.64 26.17
C MET A 451 -55.17 -51.98 25.23
N ARG A 452 -55.51 -51.85 23.94
CA ARG A 452 -54.66 -51.18 22.94
C ARG A 452 -54.47 -49.69 23.27
N ASP A 453 -55.55 -49.01 23.67
CA ASP A 453 -55.48 -47.58 23.99
C ASP A 453 -54.70 -47.31 25.28
N SER A 454 -54.83 -48.16 26.29
CA SER A 454 -54.03 -48.09 27.52
C SER A 454 -52.54 -48.29 27.22
N MET A 455 -52.16 -49.33 26.46
CA MET A 455 -50.76 -49.57 26.09
C MET A 455 -50.19 -48.43 25.24
N LYS A 456 -50.99 -47.86 24.34
CA LYS A 456 -50.56 -46.72 23.51
C LYS A 456 -50.27 -45.49 24.36
N ARG A 457 -51.14 -45.14 25.32
CA ARG A 457 -50.91 -44.00 26.22
C ARG A 457 -49.67 -44.17 27.09
N GLU A 458 -49.44 -45.37 27.63
CA GLU A 458 -48.22 -45.65 28.42
C GLU A 458 -46.95 -45.57 27.58
N PHE A 459 -46.99 -46.10 26.35
CA PHE A 459 -45.87 -46.06 25.43
C PHE A 459 -45.55 -44.62 25.00
N ASP A 460 -46.57 -43.84 24.63
CA ASP A 460 -46.42 -42.44 24.24
C ASP A 460 -45.94 -41.56 25.41
N GLY A 461 -46.29 -41.91 26.65
CA GLY A 461 -45.76 -41.28 27.86
C GLY A 461 -44.26 -41.55 28.03
N LYS A 462 -43.85 -42.83 27.97
CA LYS A 462 -42.44 -43.23 28.12
C LYS A 462 -41.55 -42.67 27.00
N ILE A 463 -42.05 -42.58 25.77
CA ILE A 463 -41.33 -41.97 24.64
C ILE A 463 -41.11 -40.47 24.89
N ARG A 464 -42.12 -39.75 25.39
CA ARG A 464 -41.99 -38.32 25.73
C ARG A 464 -40.98 -38.11 26.85
N ASP A 465 -41.09 -38.86 27.95
CA ASP A 465 -40.15 -38.76 29.07
C ASP A 465 -38.70 -39.04 28.65
N PHE A 466 -38.51 -40.00 27.74
CA PHE A 466 -37.19 -40.30 27.17
C PHE A 466 -36.66 -39.15 26.30
N ALA A 467 -37.50 -38.58 25.45
CA ALA A 467 -37.14 -37.44 24.60
C ALA A 467 -36.78 -36.21 25.44
N ASP A 468 -37.55 -35.91 26.47
CA ASP A 468 -37.31 -34.78 27.36
C ASP A 468 -36.00 -34.95 28.15
N ARG A 469 -35.70 -36.16 28.64
CA ARG A 469 -34.41 -36.46 29.27
C ARG A 469 -33.23 -36.29 28.30
N GLN A 470 -33.37 -36.76 27.06
CA GLN A 470 -32.33 -36.59 26.05
C GLN A 470 -32.09 -35.14 25.65
N ASN A 471 -33.17 -34.34 25.57
CA ASN A 471 -33.06 -32.91 25.28
C ASN A 471 -32.39 -32.17 26.45
N LYS A 472 -32.76 -32.48 27.70
CA LYS A 472 -32.12 -31.89 28.88
C LYS A 472 -30.61 -32.15 28.94
N ILE A 473 -30.17 -33.40 28.66
CA ILE A 473 -28.74 -33.73 28.61
C ILE A 473 -28.01 -32.92 27.53
N LYS A 474 -28.62 -32.77 26.34
CA LYS A 474 -28.04 -31.98 25.25
C LYS A 474 -27.95 -30.49 25.60
N ASP A 475 -28.98 -29.96 26.24
CA ASP A 475 -29.00 -28.55 26.66
C ASP A 475 -27.93 -28.28 27.72
N ASP A 476 -27.74 -29.18 28.69
CA ASP A 476 -26.67 -29.09 29.69
C ASP A 476 -25.27 -29.14 29.02
N GLU A 477 -25.05 -30.04 28.06
CA GLU A 477 -23.81 -30.12 27.27
C GLU A 477 -23.55 -28.83 26.45
N ILE A 478 -24.61 -28.26 25.87
CA ILE A 478 -24.52 -27.00 25.12
C ILE A 478 -24.14 -25.87 26.05
N GLN A 479 -24.77 -25.76 27.23
CA GLN A 479 -24.44 -24.72 28.21
C GLN A 479 -23.00 -24.82 28.71
N GLU A 480 -22.53 -26.02 29.02
CA GLU A 480 -21.12 -26.29 29.39
C GLU A 480 -20.14 -25.82 28.30
N ARG A 481 -20.43 -26.14 27.03
CA ARG A 481 -19.59 -25.70 25.89
C ARG A 481 -19.60 -24.19 25.72
N VAL A 482 -20.77 -23.55 25.84
CA VAL A 482 -20.90 -22.09 25.76
C VAL A 482 -20.12 -21.41 26.88
N LYS A 483 -20.14 -21.96 28.11
CA LYS A 483 -19.36 -21.43 29.23
C LYS A 483 -17.85 -21.49 28.95
N LYS A 484 -17.34 -22.65 28.51
CA LYS A 484 -15.92 -22.81 28.11
C LYS A 484 -15.52 -21.84 26.99
N PHE A 485 -16.41 -21.62 26.01
CA PHE A 485 -16.15 -20.70 24.91
C PHE A 485 -16.08 -19.24 25.37
N ARG A 486 -16.95 -18.84 26.31
CA ARG A 486 -16.91 -17.51 26.92
C ARG A 486 -15.62 -17.28 27.70
N GLU A 487 -15.17 -18.26 28.48
CA GLU A 487 -13.91 -18.19 29.22
C GLU A 487 -12.69 -18.07 28.27
N ALA A 488 -12.67 -18.83 27.19
CA ALA A 488 -11.61 -18.73 26.17
C ALA A 488 -11.57 -17.35 25.49
N LEU A 489 -12.73 -16.78 25.13
CA LEU A 489 -12.82 -15.43 24.57
C LEU A 489 -12.35 -14.36 25.55
N LEU A 490 -12.64 -14.52 26.85
CA LEU A 490 -12.23 -13.59 27.88
C LEU A 490 -10.71 -13.60 28.07
N ASN A 491 -10.10 -14.78 28.03
CA ASN A 491 -8.64 -14.92 28.05
C ASN A 491 -7.99 -14.32 26.80
N GLN A 492 -8.58 -14.53 25.62
CA GLN A 492 -8.09 -13.92 24.38
C GLN A 492 -8.13 -12.38 24.45
N ARG A 493 -9.21 -11.80 24.98
CA ARG A 493 -9.31 -10.35 25.19
C ARG A 493 -8.24 -9.81 26.14
N LYS A 494 -7.89 -10.56 27.19
CA LYS A 494 -6.80 -10.18 28.11
C LYS A 494 -5.44 -10.17 27.39
N VAL A 495 -5.14 -11.21 26.61
CA VAL A 495 -3.91 -11.28 25.79
C VAL A 495 -3.86 -10.13 24.78
N ASP A 496 -4.95 -9.86 24.07
CA ASP A 496 -5.03 -8.77 23.11
C ASP A 496 -4.84 -7.40 23.77
N SER A 497 -5.36 -7.21 24.99
CA SER A 497 -5.16 -5.97 25.75
C SER A 497 -3.70 -5.77 26.17
N ALA A 498 -3.03 -6.82 26.66
CA ALA A 498 -1.62 -6.77 27.01
C ALA A 498 -0.73 -6.49 25.79
N LEU A 499 -1.02 -7.14 24.65
CA LEU A 499 -0.31 -6.88 23.39
C LEU A 499 -0.50 -5.44 22.91
N ARG A 500 -1.69 -4.85 23.10
CA ARG A 500 -1.94 -3.44 22.74
C ARG A 500 -1.14 -2.47 23.61
N VAL A 501 -1.02 -2.73 24.91
CA VAL A 501 -0.22 -1.90 25.84
C VAL A 501 1.25 -1.97 25.44
N ASN A 502 1.81 -3.18 25.26
CA ASN A 502 3.22 -3.34 24.86
C ASN A 502 3.52 -2.73 23.48
N LEU A 503 2.59 -2.85 22.52
CA LEU A 503 2.71 -2.20 21.21
C LEU A 503 2.63 -0.67 21.30
N SER A 504 1.91 -0.13 22.29
CA SER A 504 1.82 1.32 22.50
C SER A 504 3.10 1.88 23.12
N GLU A 505 3.71 1.17 24.08
CA GLU A 505 5.00 1.53 24.68
C GLU A 505 6.13 1.46 23.65
N ALA A 506 6.24 0.36 22.89
CA ALA A 506 7.24 0.23 21.82
C ALA A 506 7.07 1.31 20.72
N LYS A 507 5.83 1.72 20.42
CA LYS A 507 5.58 2.85 19.51
C LYS A 507 6.04 4.17 20.09
N TYR A 508 5.80 4.40 21.39
CA TYR A 508 6.23 5.60 22.09
C TYR A 508 7.75 5.74 22.09
N ASP A 509 8.49 4.67 22.41
CA ASP A 509 9.95 4.66 22.40
C ASP A 509 10.51 4.90 20.99
N LEU A 510 9.88 4.30 19.98
CA LEU A 510 10.28 4.50 18.58
C LEU A 510 10.00 5.93 18.10
N GLU A 511 8.94 6.58 18.60
CA GLU A 511 8.65 8.00 18.34
C GLU A 511 9.69 8.91 19.02
N GLN A 512 10.07 8.62 20.27
CA GLN A 512 11.14 9.31 21.01
C GLN A 512 12.49 9.20 20.28
N HIS A 513 12.86 8.01 19.79
CA HIS A 513 14.08 7.82 19.00
C HIS A 513 14.04 8.59 17.66
N LYS A 514 12.90 8.62 16.96
CA LYS A 514 12.73 9.43 15.74
C LYS A 514 12.90 10.92 16.04
N GLN A 515 12.42 11.39 17.19
CA GLN A 515 12.53 12.78 17.59
C GLN A 515 13.99 13.18 17.87
N LYS A 516 14.73 12.35 18.63
CA LYS A 516 16.18 12.53 18.84
C LYS A 516 16.97 12.55 17.52
N ILE A 517 16.63 11.68 16.57
CA ILE A 517 17.28 11.69 15.24
C ILE A 517 16.97 12.99 14.47
N LYS A 518 15.76 13.53 14.58
CA LYS A 518 15.40 14.80 13.95
C LYS A 518 16.16 15.97 14.59
N GLU A 519 16.31 15.99 15.90
CA GLU A 519 17.06 17.00 16.64
C GLU A 519 18.54 17.00 16.22
N VAL A 520 19.19 15.83 16.19
CA VAL A 520 20.58 15.69 15.72
C VAL A 520 20.75 16.17 14.27
N LEU A 521 19.78 15.87 13.38
CA LEU A 521 19.81 16.36 12.01
C LEU A 521 19.64 17.90 11.94
N GLN A 522 18.76 18.47 12.75
CA GLN A 522 18.57 19.92 12.81
C GLN A 522 19.83 20.62 13.33
N GLU A 523 20.44 20.11 14.40
CA GLU A 523 21.72 20.61 14.93
C GLU A 523 22.82 20.56 13.88
N GLN A 524 22.93 19.46 13.13
CA GLN A 524 23.89 19.34 12.03
C GLN A 524 23.62 20.38 10.93
N THR A 525 22.37 20.62 10.55
CA THR A 525 22.04 21.65 9.55
C THR A 525 22.38 23.07 10.02
N LEU A 526 22.14 23.37 11.30
CA LEU A 526 22.47 24.67 11.89
C LEU A 526 23.99 24.86 12.00
N ALA A 527 24.73 23.82 12.38
CA ALA A 527 26.20 23.85 12.43
C ALA A 527 26.79 24.10 11.03
N ASN A 528 26.30 23.38 10.00
CA ASN A 528 26.73 23.58 8.61
C ASN A 528 26.41 25.00 8.11
N LYS A 529 25.25 25.55 8.49
CA LYS A 529 24.88 26.92 8.14
C LYS A 529 25.83 27.94 8.79
N LYS A 530 26.11 27.81 10.09
CA LYS A 530 27.06 28.68 10.81
C LYS A 530 28.47 28.64 10.19
N LEU A 531 28.94 27.46 9.81
CA LEU A 531 30.23 27.29 9.13
C LEU A 531 30.27 27.96 7.76
N LEU A 532 29.18 27.84 6.98
CA LEU A 532 29.07 28.51 5.69
C LEU A 532 29.13 30.04 5.86
N GLU A 533 28.39 30.58 6.84
CA GLU A 533 28.38 32.00 7.16
C GLU A 533 29.78 32.49 7.59
N GLN A 534 30.46 31.77 8.49
CA GLN A 534 31.84 32.08 8.88
C GLN A 534 32.79 32.10 7.67
N ARG A 535 32.67 31.12 6.77
CA ARG A 535 33.47 31.06 5.54
C ARG A 535 33.23 32.27 4.63
N THR A 536 31.97 32.70 4.49
CA THR A 536 31.65 33.89 3.68
C THR A 536 32.18 35.17 4.31
N ARG A 537 32.14 35.29 5.65
CA ARG A 537 32.68 36.45 6.38
C ARG A 537 34.20 36.55 6.20
N ILE A 538 34.94 35.47 6.42
CA ILE A 538 36.40 35.45 6.27
C ILE A 538 36.81 35.87 4.85
N LYS A 539 36.14 35.31 3.82
CA LYS A 539 36.42 35.70 2.42
C LYS A 539 36.16 37.18 2.15
N HIS A 540 35.11 37.73 2.74
CA HIS A 540 34.78 39.14 2.57
C HIS A 540 35.78 40.05 3.30
N GLU A 541 36.17 39.72 4.53
CA GLU A 541 37.18 40.44 5.30
C GLU A 541 38.54 40.44 4.59
N GLU A 542 38.95 39.32 4.01
CA GLU A 542 40.19 39.22 3.23
C GLU A 542 40.14 40.03 1.92
N ALA A 543 38.98 40.04 1.24
CA ALA A 543 38.78 40.87 0.06
C ALA A 543 38.89 42.38 0.40
N LEU A 544 38.33 42.79 1.54
CA LEU A 544 38.47 44.16 2.04
C LEU A 544 39.93 44.49 2.38
N LYS A 545 40.65 43.58 3.05
CA LYS A 545 42.10 43.76 3.33
C LYS A 545 42.91 43.92 2.05
N ARG A 546 42.66 43.06 1.03
CA ARG A 546 43.26 43.18 -0.32
C ARG A 546 43.03 44.55 -0.94
N GLN A 547 41.79 45.03 -0.88
CA GLN A 547 41.42 46.33 -1.44
C GLN A 547 42.10 47.48 -0.68
N MET A 548 42.14 47.43 0.65
CA MET A 548 42.80 48.45 1.48
C MET A 548 44.30 48.53 1.20
N GLU A 549 45.00 47.40 1.10
CA GLU A 549 46.43 47.39 0.79
C GLU A 549 46.73 47.90 -0.62
N ARG A 550 45.92 47.51 -1.60
CA ARG A 550 46.01 48.06 -2.97
C ARG A 550 45.83 49.58 -2.98
N ASN A 551 44.83 50.08 -2.26
CA ASN A 551 44.57 51.52 -2.14
C ASN A 551 45.74 52.26 -1.46
N LYS A 552 46.33 51.68 -0.40
CA LYS A 552 47.54 52.21 0.25
C LYS A 552 48.73 52.27 -0.72
N LEU A 553 48.91 51.25 -1.56
CA LEU A 553 49.99 51.22 -2.56
C LEU A 553 49.77 52.30 -3.63
N VAL A 554 48.54 52.46 -4.12
CA VAL A 554 48.17 53.51 -5.08
C VAL A 554 48.39 54.90 -4.50
N ALA A 555 48.02 55.12 -3.24
CA ALA A 555 48.23 56.40 -2.56
C ALA A 555 49.73 56.74 -2.43
N LYS A 556 50.57 55.76 -2.05
CA LYS A 556 52.03 55.92 -2.02
C LYS A 556 52.61 56.24 -3.39
N TYR A 557 52.17 55.56 -4.45
CA TYR A 557 52.62 55.86 -5.81
C TYR A 557 52.25 57.27 -6.26
N LYS A 558 51.01 57.71 -5.98
CA LYS A 558 50.58 59.09 -6.27
C LYS A 558 51.44 60.11 -5.53
N ALA A 559 51.84 59.83 -4.29
CA ALA A 559 52.73 60.71 -3.52
C ALA A 559 54.12 60.78 -4.16
N ASN A 560 54.74 59.63 -4.49
CA ASN A 560 56.05 59.59 -5.16
C ASN A 560 56.04 60.32 -6.51
N VAL A 561 54.99 60.16 -7.33
CA VAL A 561 54.88 60.85 -8.62
C VAL A 561 54.76 62.37 -8.42
N ARG A 562 54.04 62.82 -7.38
CA ARG A 562 53.98 64.24 -7.02
C ARG A 562 55.34 64.77 -6.59
N GLU A 563 56.05 64.06 -5.72
CA GLU A 563 57.40 64.44 -5.27
C GLU A 563 58.37 64.57 -6.45
N VAL A 564 58.39 63.59 -7.37
CA VAL A 564 59.20 63.66 -8.60
C VAL A 564 58.80 64.84 -9.49
N SER A 565 57.50 65.12 -9.61
CA SER A 565 56.99 66.26 -10.36
C SER A 565 57.41 67.60 -9.75
N ASP A 566 57.34 67.71 -8.42
CA ASP A 566 57.70 68.91 -7.67
C ASP A 566 59.21 69.18 -7.76
N GLU A 567 60.05 68.14 -7.61
CA GLU A 567 61.51 68.23 -7.83
C GLU A 567 61.84 68.72 -9.25
N LEU A 568 61.19 68.16 -10.26
CA LEU A 568 61.41 68.54 -11.66
C LEU A 568 60.98 69.97 -11.93
N THR A 569 59.85 70.40 -11.35
CA THR A 569 59.34 71.77 -11.48
C THR A 569 60.31 72.76 -10.83
N GLN A 570 60.84 72.44 -9.64
CA GLN A 570 61.86 73.27 -8.99
C GLN A 570 63.15 73.37 -9.81
N LYS A 571 63.64 72.25 -10.37
CA LYS A 571 64.82 72.24 -11.26
C LYS A 571 64.59 73.09 -12.50
N PHE A 572 63.42 72.95 -13.14
CA PHE A 572 63.04 73.75 -14.30
C PHE A 572 63.09 75.25 -14.01
N HIS A 573 62.51 75.69 -12.89
CA HIS A 573 62.52 77.12 -12.53
C HIS A 573 63.94 77.63 -12.29
N LYS A 574 64.77 76.89 -11.56
CA LYS A 574 66.17 77.26 -11.32
C LYS A 574 66.98 77.38 -12.62
N GLU A 575 66.87 76.39 -13.51
CA GLU A 575 67.57 76.41 -14.80
C GLU A 575 67.02 77.50 -15.73
N PHE A 576 65.70 77.67 -15.77
CA PHE A 576 65.06 78.72 -16.56
C PHE A 576 65.51 80.11 -16.11
N ASP A 577 65.46 80.40 -14.81
CA ASP A 577 65.84 81.72 -14.29
C ASP A 577 67.32 82.02 -14.51
N SER A 578 68.20 81.02 -14.34
CA SER A 578 69.64 81.14 -14.60
C SER A 578 69.95 81.41 -16.08
N GLN A 579 69.42 80.59 -16.99
CA GLN A 579 69.65 80.75 -18.44
C GLN A 579 68.99 82.03 -18.97
N PHE A 580 67.82 82.40 -18.44
CA PHE A 580 67.12 83.62 -18.80
C PHE A 580 67.92 84.85 -18.39
N ALA A 581 68.48 84.89 -17.18
CA ALA A 581 69.32 85.98 -16.72
C ALA A 581 70.59 86.13 -17.59
N GLU A 582 71.22 85.01 -17.96
CA GLU A 582 72.43 84.99 -18.78
C GLU A 582 72.16 85.49 -20.21
N GLN A 583 71.14 84.97 -20.89
CA GLN A 583 70.77 85.42 -22.23
C GLN A 583 70.28 86.88 -22.24
N LEU A 584 69.57 87.30 -21.19
CA LEU A 584 69.14 88.70 -21.05
C LEU A 584 70.33 89.64 -20.83
N LYS A 585 71.39 89.19 -20.14
CA LYS A 585 72.63 89.96 -19.96
C LYS A 585 73.34 90.18 -21.30
N VAL A 586 73.53 89.12 -22.09
CA VAL A 586 74.13 89.18 -23.43
C VAL A 586 73.35 90.13 -24.34
N GLU A 587 72.01 90.03 -24.33
CA GLU A 587 71.18 90.87 -25.18
C GLU A 587 71.11 92.33 -24.69
N ARG A 588 71.18 92.58 -23.38
CA ARG A 588 71.36 93.94 -22.83
C ARG A 588 72.67 94.56 -23.29
N GLU A 589 73.78 93.81 -23.25
CA GLU A 589 75.08 94.29 -23.72
C GLU A 589 75.05 94.59 -25.23
N ARG A 590 74.43 93.72 -26.03
CA ARG A 590 74.23 93.94 -27.48
C ARG A 590 73.40 95.20 -27.76
N LEU A 591 72.24 95.33 -27.13
CA LEU A 591 71.36 96.49 -27.32
C LEU A 591 71.99 97.78 -26.78
N SER A 592 72.79 97.71 -25.72
CA SER A 592 73.53 98.84 -25.17
C SER A 592 74.59 99.35 -26.16
N LYS A 593 75.35 98.42 -26.78
CA LYS A 593 76.28 98.74 -27.87
C LYS A 593 75.54 99.38 -29.07
N GLU A 594 74.39 98.82 -29.48
CA GLU A 594 73.56 99.39 -30.55
C GLU A 594 73.05 100.80 -30.19
N PHE A 595 72.62 101.00 -28.95
CA PHE A 595 72.14 102.29 -28.43
C PHE A 595 73.25 103.34 -28.43
N GLU A 596 74.46 103.02 -27.95
CA GLU A 596 75.58 103.97 -27.94
C GLU A 596 76.05 104.33 -29.36
N MET A 597 76.09 103.36 -30.28
CA MET A 597 76.36 103.63 -31.70
C MET A 597 75.32 104.58 -32.31
N LYS A 598 74.04 104.33 -32.07
CA LYS A 598 72.95 105.21 -32.54
C LYS A 598 72.97 106.57 -31.87
N LYS A 599 73.31 106.64 -30.58
CA LYS A 599 73.44 107.88 -29.81
C LYS A 599 74.59 108.74 -30.33
N LYS A 600 75.73 108.15 -30.71
CA LYS A 600 76.84 108.84 -31.39
C LYS A 600 76.39 109.41 -32.75
N GLY A 601 75.79 108.58 -33.60
CA GLY A 601 75.29 109.02 -34.92
C GLY A 601 74.17 110.08 -34.82
N LEU A 602 73.30 109.98 -33.82
CA LEU A 602 72.29 111.02 -33.53
C LEU A 602 72.94 112.30 -33.00
N SER A 603 73.95 112.22 -32.13
CA SER A 603 74.68 113.38 -31.62
C SER A 603 75.27 114.20 -32.76
N GLU A 604 75.88 113.54 -33.75
CA GLU A 604 76.44 114.17 -34.95
C GLU A 604 75.37 114.82 -35.83
N ARG A 605 74.28 114.10 -36.12
CA ARG A 605 73.14 114.62 -36.92
C ARG A 605 72.43 115.79 -36.24
N LEU A 606 72.40 115.80 -34.90
CA LEU A 606 71.67 116.79 -34.11
C LEU A 606 72.50 118.01 -33.71
N LYS A 607 73.79 118.11 -34.06
CA LYS A 607 74.60 119.33 -33.83
C LYS A 607 73.99 120.57 -34.48
N LYS A 608 73.18 120.40 -35.54
CA LYS A 608 72.49 121.46 -36.29
C LYS A 608 71.00 121.63 -35.93
N SER A 609 70.43 120.77 -35.09
CA SER A 609 69.00 120.82 -34.76
C SER A 609 68.72 121.58 -33.47
N SER A 610 67.46 122.01 -33.30
CA SER A 610 66.99 122.71 -32.11
C SER A 610 67.15 121.85 -30.85
N PHE A 611 67.29 122.51 -29.70
CA PHE A 611 67.38 121.83 -28.40
C PHE A 611 66.18 120.91 -28.14
N ARG A 612 64.99 121.31 -28.62
CA ARG A 612 63.75 120.54 -28.50
C ARG A 612 63.81 119.23 -29.27
N ASP A 613 64.34 119.26 -30.50
CA ASP A 613 64.52 118.06 -31.33
C ASP A 613 65.59 117.13 -30.78
N ARG A 614 66.64 117.69 -30.17
CA ARG A 614 67.65 116.90 -29.43
C ARG A 614 67.03 116.12 -28.28
N ARG A 615 66.17 116.77 -27.49
CA ARG A 615 65.48 116.12 -26.36
C ARG A 615 64.49 115.05 -26.84
N LYS A 616 63.66 115.36 -27.84
CA LYS A 616 62.68 114.44 -28.43
C LYS A 616 63.34 113.20 -29.04
N ASN A 617 64.43 113.36 -29.77
CA ASN A 617 65.16 112.23 -30.36
C ASN A 617 65.93 111.41 -29.32
N LYS A 618 66.48 112.01 -28.26
CA LYS A 618 67.04 111.27 -27.12
C LYS A 618 65.99 110.43 -26.39
N LEU A 619 64.79 110.99 -26.17
CA LEU A 619 63.65 110.27 -25.58
C LEU A 619 63.22 109.10 -26.46
N ARG A 620 63.01 109.34 -27.77
CA ARG A 620 62.68 108.29 -28.74
C ARG A 620 63.73 107.18 -28.74
N LEU A 621 65.02 107.51 -28.74
CA LEU A 621 66.08 106.49 -28.72
C LEU A 621 66.06 105.67 -27.42
N ARG A 622 65.78 106.28 -26.27
CA ARG A 622 65.62 105.58 -24.98
C ARG A 622 64.39 104.67 -24.97
N GLU A 623 63.26 105.14 -25.50
CA GLU A 623 62.04 104.34 -25.64
C GLU A 623 62.25 103.17 -26.61
N ASP A 624 62.93 103.39 -27.72
CA ASP A 624 63.21 102.37 -28.73
C ASP A 624 64.11 101.28 -28.15
N TYR A 625 65.15 101.65 -27.38
CA TYR A 625 65.96 100.71 -26.60
C TYR A 625 65.12 99.93 -25.58
N LYS A 626 64.27 100.61 -24.80
CA LYS A 626 63.40 99.98 -23.80
C LYS A 626 62.42 98.99 -24.45
N ASN A 627 61.83 99.36 -25.59
CA ASN A 627 60.90 98.53 -26.34
C ASN A 627 61.59 97.31 -26.98
N LYS A 628 62.77 97.51 -27.57
CA LYS A 628 63.59 96.40 -28.10
C LYS A 628 64.01 95.44 -26.99
N LEU A 629 64.43 95.96 -25.84
CA LEU A 629 64.78 95.15 -24.68
C LEU A 629 63.58 94.36 -24.15
N LEU A 630 62.39 94.96 -24.09
CA LEU A 630 61.14 94.27 -23.71
C LEU A 630 60.75 93.18 -24.70
N ARG A 631 60.82 93.45 -26.01
CA ARG A 631 60.55 92.44 -27.05
C ARG A 631 61.54 91.29 -26.99
N ALA A 632 62.83 91.60 -26.88
CA ALA A 632 63.88 90.59 -26.75
C ALA A 632 63.70 89.75 -25.48
N LYS A 633 63.37 90.38 -24.34
CA LYS A 633 63.00 89.69 -23.10
C LYS A 633 61.86 88.69 -23.32
N GLY A 634 60.81 89.09 -24.05
CA GLY A 634 59.67 88.22 -24.38
C GLY A 634 60.04 87.05 -25.30
N VAL A 635 60.86 87.29 -26.34
CA VAL A 635 61.32 86.25 -27.28
C VAL A 635 62.25 85.25 -26.59
N ILE A 636 63.24 85.74 -25.84
CA ILE A 636 64.17 84.91 -25.05
C ILE A 636 63.39 84.05 -24.05
N SER A 637 62.45 84.64 -23.31
CA SER A 637 61.59 83.91 -22.37
C SER A 637 60.82 82.78 -23.05
N LYS A 638 60.14 83.05 -24.18
CA LYS A 638 59.38 82.03 -24.92
C LYS A 638 60.27 80.91 -25.47
N ASN A 639 61.40 81.27 -26.08
CA ASN A 639 62.31 80.29 -26.68
C ASN A 639 62.92 79.38 -25.61
N LEU A 640 63.42 79.95 -24.51
CA LEU A 640 63.91 79.17 -23.36
C LEU A 640 62.83 78.30 -22.76
N GLN A 641 61.61 78.85 -22.57
CA GLN A 641 60.51 78.10 -21.98
C GLN A 641 60.11 76.90 -22.85
N THR A 642 60.09 77.05 -24.18
CA THR A 642 59.79 75.93 -25.10
C THR A 642 60.89 74.88 -25.11
N LYS A 643 62.17 75.29 -25.14
CA LYS A 643 63.32 74.38 -25.14
C LYS A 643 63.38 73.57 -23.83
N LEU A 644 63.37 74.26 -22.69
CA LEU A 644 63.44 73.62 -21.38
C LEU A 644 62.18 72.78 -21.09
N LYS A 645 60.99 73.18 -21.54
CA LYS A 645 59.79 72.32 -21.41
C LYS A 645 59.93 71.01 -22.19
N LYS A 646 60.57 71.04 -23.37
CA LYS A 646 60.78 69.84 -24.18
C LYS A 646 61.80 68.89 -23.52
N GLU A 647 62.89 69.43 -23.00
CA GLU A 647 63.91 68.68 -22.25
C GLU A 647 63.33 68.12 -20.95
N LEU A 648 62.63 68.95 -20.17
CA LEU A 648 61.95 68.54 -18.94
C LEU A 648 60.92 67.46 -19.19
N LYS A 649 60.16 67.52 -20.29
CA LYS A 649 59.20 66.49 -20.65
C LYS A 649 59.88 65.13 -20.84
N GLY A 650 61.01 65.08 -21.56
CA GLY A 650 61.77 63.83 -21.74
C GLY A 650 62.29 63.25 -20.42
N VAL A 651 62.82 64.09 -19.54
CA VAL A 651 63.31 63.68 -18.21
C VAL A 651 62.16 63.25 -17.29
N SER A 652 61.03 63.98 -17.34
CA SER A 652 59.81 63.69 -16.58
C SER A 652 59.21 62.35 -17.00
N ASP A 653 59.02 62.14 -18.30
CA ASP A 653 58.49 60.88 -18.84
C ASP A 653 59.38 59.69 -18.44
N GLY A 654 60.72 59.86 -18.49
CA GLY A 654 61.67 58.85 -18.05
C GLY A 654 61.58 58.52 -16.56
N ARG A 655 61.56 59.54 -15.68
CA ARG A 655 61.44 59.33 -14.22
C ARG A 655 60.07 58.76 -13.82
N VAL A 656 58.99 59.24 -14.42
CA VAL A 656 57.63 58.72 -14.20
C VAL A 656 57.53 57.27 -14.67
N ALA A 657 58.18 56.90 -15.79
CA ALA A 657 58.23 55.51 -16.24
C ALA A 657 58.98 54.58 -15.26
N ILE A 658 60.06 55.07 -14.63
CA ILE A 658 60.78 54.32 -13.59
C ILE A 658 59.88 54.10 -12.35
N GLU A 659 59.23 55.15 -11.86
CA GLU A 659 58.31 55.02 -10.72
C GLU A 659 57.12 54.12 -11.05
N ARG A 660 56.62 54.17 -12.30
CA ARG A 660 55.57 53.26 -12.78
C ARG A 660 56.04 51.81 -12.74
N LYS A 661 57.24 51.50 -13.24
CA LYS A 661 57.82 50.14 -13.15
C LYS A 661 57.96 49.67 -11.70
N LYS A 662 58.43 50.53 -10.79
CA LYS A 662 58.51 50.21 -9.36
C LYS A 662 57.14 49.90 -8.76
N PHE A 663 56.13 50.69 -9.11
CA PHE A 663 54.74 50.46 -8.69
C PHE A 663 54.21 49.13 -9.23
N ASP A 664 54.38 48.85 -10.52
CA ASP A 664 53.93 47.61 -11.14
C ASP A 664 54.61 46.37 -10.53
N ASN A 665 55.89 46.47 -10.15
CA ASN A 665 56.59 45.39 -9.45
C ASN A 665 56.03 45.15 -8.04
N ARG A 666 55.83 46.22 -7.26
CA ARG A 666 55.20 46.11 -5.93
C ARG A 666 53.77 45.59 -6.00
N LEU A 667 53.03 45.94 -7.06
CA LEU A 667 51.67 45.47 -7.28
C LEU A 667 51.67 43.97 -7.60
N ARG A 668 52.62 43.50 -8.41
CA ARG A 668 52.84 42.06 -8.66
C ARG A 668 53.26 41.30 -7.40
N GLU A 669 54.14 41.84 -6.57
CA GLU A 669 54.52 41.25 -5.27
C GLU A 669 53.30 41.12 -4.35
N LEU A 670 52.49 42.17 -4.25
CA LEU A 670 51.24 42.17 -3.47
C LEU A 670 50.26 41.10 -3.98
N GLU A 671 50.08 41.02 -5.30
CA GLU A 671 49.24 40.00 -5.92
C GLU A 671 49.74 38.57 -5.66
N ASN A 672 51.06 38.36 -5.73
CA ASN A 672 51.67 37.06 -5.43
C ASN A 672 51.51 36.68 -3.96
N HIS A 673 51.67 37.63 -3.04
CA HIS A 673 51.39 37.43 -1.62
C HIS A 673 49.92 37.05 -1.37
N PHE A 674 48.97 37.72 -2.03
CA PHE A 674 47.57 37.36 -1.89
C PHE A 674 47.20 36.03 -2.56
N LYS A 675 47.83 35.68 -3.68
CA LYS A 675 47.69 34.36 -4.29
C LYS A 675 48.22 33.27 -3.35
N SER A 676 49.37 33.46 -2.71
CA SER A 676 49.91 32.48 -1.75
C SER A 676 48.99 32.32 -0.54
N LEU A 677 48.50 33.44 0.03
CA LEU A 677 47.48 33.40 1.09
C LEU A 677 46.23 32.66 0.65
N GLU A 678 45.71 32.93 -0.56
CA GLU A 678 44.54 32.24 -1.10
C GLU A 678 44.75 30.74 -1.23
N THR A 679 45.94 30.32 -1.69
CA THR A 679 46.28 28.90 -1.74
C THR A 679 46.35 28.28 -0.34
N SER A 680 46.93 28.96 0.64
CA SER A 680 46.98 28.51 2.03
C SER A 680 45.59 28.37 2.65
N LEU A 681 44.68 29.28 2.34
CA LEU A 681 43.29 29.27 2.80
C LEU A 681 42.49 28.16 2.12
N LYS A 682 42.66 27.97 0.82
CA LYS A 682 42.07 26.82 0.09
C LYS A 682 42.55 25.50 0.68
N LEU A 683 43.81 25.42 1.12
CA LEU A 683 44.37 24.23 1.74
C LEU A 683 43.76 23.98 3.13
N LYS A 684 43.72 25.00 4.00
CA LYS A 684 42.99 24.94 5.28
C LYS A 684 41.50 24.59 5.11
N GLU A 685 40.87 25.13 4.08
CA GLU A 685 39.47 24.84 3.76
C GLU A 685 39.28 23.37 3.37
N ARG A 686 40.20 22.80 2.57
CA ARG A 686 40.21 21.37 2.24
C ARG A 686 40.41 20.52 3.49
N GLU A 687 41.32 20.90 4.39
CA GLU A 687 41.54 20.19 5.66
C GLU A 687 40.31 20.21 6.56
N LEU A 688 39.64 21.37 6.69
CA LEU A 688 38.39 21.47 7.44
C LEU A 688 37.29 20.61 6.81
N LEU A 689 37.14 20.65 5.48
CA LEU A 689 36.20 19.79 4.76
C LEU A 689 36.53 18.30 4.92
N GLN A 690 37.80 17.92 4.98
CA GLN A 690 38.20 16.53 5.24
C GLN A 690 37.87 16.11 6.68
N ARG A 691 38.15 16.97 7.68
CA ARG A 691 37.75 16.73 9.08
C ARG A 691 36.23 16.62 9.22
N GLU A 692 35.47 17.47 8.55
CA GLU A 692 34.01 17.40 8.50
C GLU A 692 33.51 16.13 7.83
N ARG A 693 34.11 15.75 6.69
CA ARG A 693 33.81 14.46 6.05
C ARG A 693 34.08 13.31 7.00
N ALA A 694 35.22 13.30 7.68
CA ALA A 694 35.57 12.29 8.67
C ALA A 694 34.53 12.24 9.82
N LYS A 695 34.12 13.39 10.38
CA LYS A 695 33.04 13.47 11.38
C LYS A 695 31.72 12.95 10.84
N SER A 696 31.35 13.31 9.60
CA SER A 696 30.12 12.83 8.96
C SER A 696 30.16 11.32 8.73
N PHE A 697 31.31 10.77 8.35
CA PHE A 697 31.51 9.32 8.21
C PHE A 697 31.45 8.61 9.57
N ALA A 698 32.02 9.20 10.62
CA ALA A 698 31.91 8.67 11.98
C ALA A 698 30.45 8.66 12.45
N ALA A 699 29.70 9.74 12.25
CA ALA A 699 28.27 9.81 12.57
C ALA A 699 27.44 8.80 11.75
N VAL A 700 27.76 8.60 10.47
CA VAL A 700 27.12 7.57 9.63
C VAL A 700 27.48 6.16 10.12
N ALA A 701 28.71 5.93 10.57
CA ALA A 701 29.14 4.66 11.14
C ALA A 701 28.42 4.38 12.48
N GLU A 702 28.26 5.38 13.34
CA GLU A 702 27.46 5.24 14.57
C GLU A 702 25.98 4.98 14.26
N LYS A 703 25.40 5.67 13.27
CA LYS A 703 24.04 5.38 12.80
C LYS A 703 23.91 3.95 12.30
N ARG A 704 24.91 3.42 11.57
CA ARG A 704 24.92 2.02 11.15
C ARG A 704 24.97 1.07 12.36
N LYS A 705 25.86 1.32 13.32
CA LYS A 705 25.93 0.54 14.58
C LYS A 705 24.62 0.56 15.35
N LEU A 706 23.94 1.71 15.42
CA LEU A 706 22.63 1.83 16.07
C LEU A 706 21.55 1.03 15.33
N VAL A 707 21.53 1.10 13.99
CA VAL A 707 20.60 0.32 13.17
C VAL A 707 20.87 -1.19 13.32
N GLU A 708 22.14 -1.60 13.35
CA GLU A 708 22.52 -2.99 13.61
C GLU A 708 22.09 -3.46 15.00
N ARG A 709 22.28 -2.64 16.05
CA ARG A 709 21.75 -2.92 17.39
C ARG A 709 20.23 -3.04 17.41
N LEU A 710 19.51 -2.13 16.76
CA LEU A 710 18.05 -2.20 16.66
C LEU A 710 17.58 -3.45 15.91
N ASN A 711 18.29 -3.87 14.87
CA ASN A 711 17.99 -5.10 14.16
C ASN A 711 18.28 -6.34 15.01
N LEU A 712 19.35 -6.33 15.82
CA LEU A 712 19.63 -7.41 16.78
C LEU A 712 18.53 -7.52 17.84
N VAL A 713 18.15 -6.40 18.48
CA VAL A 713 17.05 -6.37 19.46
C VAL A 713 15.75 -6.88 18.83
N ARG A 714 15.43 -6.43 17.62
CA ARG A 714 14.26 -6.92 16.89
C ARG A 714 14.32 -8.43 16.64
N ASN A 715 15.48 -8.96 16.24
CA ASN A 715 15.64 -10.39 16.00
C ASN A 715 15.51 -11.19 17.31
N GLU A 716 16.06 -10.69 18.42
CA GLU A 716 15.91 -11.29 19.75
C GLU A 716 14.45 -11.30 20.21
N GLU A 717 13.71 -10.20 20.02
CA GLU A 717 12.28 -10.13 20.30
C GLU A 717 11.47 -11.08 19.40
N GLU A 718 11.77 -11.14 18.10
CA GLU A 718 11.12 -12.07 17.18
C GLU A 718 11.40 -13.53 17.56
N MET A 719 12.59 -13.85 18.06
CA MET A 719 12.93 -15.18 18.58
C MET A 719 12.18 -15.50 19.88
N LYS A 720 12.13 -14.59 20.84
CA LYS A 720 11.33 -14.74 22.07
C LYS A 720 9.85 -14.97 21.75
N PHE A 721 9.28 -14.19 20.82
CA PHE A 721 7.91 -14.38 20.37
C PHE A 721 7.68 -15.75 19.71
N ARG A 722 8.66 -16.29 18.98
CA ARG A 722 8.58 -17.64 18.41
C ARG A 722 8.63 -18.70 19.50
N GLU A 723 9.53 -18.56 20.47
CA GLU A 723 9.63 -19.47 21.61
C GLU A 723 8.35 -19.48 22.46
N ASP A 724 7.80 -18.31 22.77
CA ASP A 724 6.53 -18.19 23.50
C ASP A 724 5.35 -18.79 22.72
N LYS A 725 5.34 -18.62 21.40
CA LYS A 725 4.33 -19.24 20.53
C LYS A 725 4.44 -20.77 20.52
N ILE A 726 5.66 -21.31 20.45
CA ILE A 726 5.91 -22.75 20.53
C ILE A 726 5.47 -23.28 21.89
N LYS A 727 5.80 -22.57 22.97
CA LYS A 727 5.41 -22.92 24.34
C LYS A 727 3.89 -22.92 24.51
N MET A 728 3.20 -21.89 24.04
CA MET A 728 1.73 -21.85 24.04
C MET A 728 1.10 -22.96 23.22
N GLN A 729 1.66 -23.30 22.05
CA GLN A 729 1.17 -24.41 21.23
C GLN A 729 1.35 -25.76 21.94
N LYS A 730 2.49 -25.95 22.61
CA LYS A 730 2.77 -27.15 23.41
C LYS A 730 1.78 -27.26 24.59
N ASP A 731 1.59 -26.18 25.35
CA ASP A 731 0.65 -26.14 26.47
C ASP A 731 -0.80 -26.40 26.02
N LEU A 732 -1.19 -25.89 24.84
CA LEU A 732 -2.52 -26.15 24.27
C LEU A 732 -2.66 -27.62 23.86
N SER A 733 -1.65 -28.18 23.22
CA SER A 733 -1.60 -29.60 22.83
C SER A 733 -1.68 -30.51 24.06
N ASP A 734 -0.90 -30.21 25.11
CA ASP A 734 -0.88 -30.99 26.34
C ASP A 734 -2.23 -30.91 27.08
N LYS A 735 -2.88 -29.74 27.08
CA LYS A 735 -4.25 -29.59 27.62
C LYS A 735 -5.28 -30.39 26.82
N MET A 736 -5.22 -30.36 25.49
CA MET A 736 -6.12 -31.17 24.65
C MET A 736 -5.87 -32.67 24.84
N HIS A 737 -4.61 -33.07 24.95
CA HIS A 737 -4.27 -34.46 25.21
C HIS A 737 -4.80 -34.92 26.57
N LYS A 738 -4.65 -34.10 27.61
CA LYS A 738 -5.20 -34.38 28.95
C LYS A 738 -6.72 -34.51 28.93
N GLN A 739 -7.42 -33.60 28.25
CA GLN A 739 -8.89 -33.68 28.10
C GLN A 739 -9.33 -34.97 27.39
N MET A 740 -8.62 -35.36 26.33
CA MET A 740 -8.88 -36.60 25.61
C MET A 740 -8.64 -37.84 26.49
N VAL A 741 -7.56 -37.84 27.28
CA VAL A 741 -7.28 -38.93 28.25
C VAL A 741 -8.38 -39.01 29.30
N ASP A 742 -8.83 -37.88 29.85
CA ASP A 742 -9.90 -37.85 30.84
C ASP A 742 -11.25 -38.31 30.26
N GLU A 743 -11.55 -37.95 29.00
CA GLU A 743 -12.74 -38.44 28.30
C GLU A 743 -12.69 -39.94 28.05
N LEU A 744 -11.52 -40.48 27.64
CA LEU A 744 -11.33 -41.91 27.46
C LEU A 744 -11.52 -42.67 28.78
N LYS A 745 -10.99 -42.17 29.90
CA LYS A 745 -11.21 -42.76 31.23
C LYS A 745 -12.69 -42.78 31.63
N ARG A 746 -13.43 -41.71 31.34
CA ARG A 746 -14.89 -41.67 31.59
C ARG A 746 -15.66 -42.66 30.73
N ARG A 747 -15.27 -42.85 29.46
CA ARG A 747 -15.89 -43.86 28.59
C ARG A 747 -15.59 -45.27 29.09
N GLU A 748 -14.36 -45.53 29.52
CA GLU A 748 -13.94 -46.80 30.08
C GLU A 748 -14.73 -47.15 31.35
N SER A 749 -14.89 -46.20 32.28
CA SER A 749 -15.67 -46.43 33.50
C SER A 749 -17.15 -46.69 33.21
N LEU A 750 -17.72 -46.00 32.21
CA LEU A 750 -19.11 -46.19 31.80
C LEU A 750 -19.34 -47.54 31.12
N ILE A 751 -18.37 -48.03 30.34
CA ILE A 751 -18.40 -49.37 29.75
C ILE A 751 -18.27 -50.44 30.84
N LYS A 752 -17.34 -50.28 31.78
CA LYS A 752 -17.18 -51.18 32.94
C LYS A 752 -18.47 -51.31 33.73
N SER A 753 -19.11 -50.19 34.09
CA SER A 753 -20.39 -50.19 34.82
C SER A 753 -21.53 -50.86 34.04
N LYS A 754 -21.57 -50.72 32.71
CA LYS A 754 -22.57 -51.42 31.87
C LYS A 754 -22.33 -52.92 31.87
N LEU A 755 -21.07 -53.35 31.70
CA LEU A 755 -20.70 -54.76 31.71
C LEU A 755 -20.98 -55.41 33.07
N GLU A 756 -20.70 -54.72 34.18
CA GLU A 756 -21.03 -55.18 35.53
C GLU A 756 -22.55 -55.39 35.68
N LYS A 757 -23.37 -54.43 35.25
CA LYS A 757 -24.84 -54.56 35.30
C LYS A 757 -25.37 -55.70 34.43
N ASP A 758 -24.82 -55.86 33.23
CA ASP A 758 -25.20 -56.94 32.32
C ASP A 758 -24.80 -58.30 32.91
N PHE A 759 -23.65 -58.37 33.60
CA PHE A 759 -23.18 -59.58 34.28
C PHE A 759 -24.06 -59.91 35.48
N GLU A 760 -24.39 -58.94 36.33
CA GLU A 760 -25.34 -59.12 37.44
C GLU A 760 -26.73 -59.56 36.96
N GLN A 761 -27.22 -59.00 35.85
CA GLN A 761 -28.50 -59.43 35.27
C GLN A 761 -28.43 -60.88 34.78
N LYS A 762 -27.34 -61.29 34.12
CA LYS A 762 -27.16 -62.67 33.69
C LYS A 762 -27.08 -63.65 34.86
N ILE A 763 -26.40 -63.27 35.95
CA ILE A 763 -26.38 -64.07 37.19
C ILE A 763 -27.81 -64.23 37.73
N LYS A 764 -28.57 -63.15 37.86
CA LYS A 764 -29.97 -63.21 38.35
C LYS A 764 -30.88 -64.05 37.47
N VAL A 765 -30.70 -64.03 36.15
CA VAL A 765 -31.46 -64.89 35.22
C VAL A 765 -31.09 -66.35 35.44
N HIS A 766 -29.79 -66.66 35.53
CA HIS A 766 -29.31 -68.01 35.79
C HIS A 766 -29.79 -68.54 37.16
N ASP A 767 -29.79 -67.72 38.21
CA ASP A 767 -30.27 -68.10 39.54
C ASP A 767 -31.77 -68.43 39.51
N ARG A 768 -32.58 -67.63 38.80
CA ARG A 768 -34.02 -67.93 38.59
C ARG A 768 -34.23 -69.21 37.80
N GLU A 769 -33.45 -69.45 36.76
CA GLU A 769 -33.52 -70.69 35.98
C GLU A 769 -33.17 -71.91 36.86
N GLN A 770 -32.18 -71.80 37.74
CA GLN A 770 -31.86 -72.86 38.70
C GLN A 770 -32.97 -73.06 39.73
N GLU A 771 -33.57 -71.99 40.22
CA GLU A 771 -34.69 -72.05 41.17
C GLU A 771 -35.92 -72.72 40.54
N GLU A 772 -36.27 -72.38 39.30
CA GLU A 772 -37.35 -73.05 38.55
C GLU A 772 -37.07 -74.56 38.32
N VAL A 773 -35.81 -74.94 38.07
CA VAL A 773 -35.43 -76.35 37.93
C VAL A 773 -35.56 -77.08 39.26
N LEU A 774 -35.17 -76.45 40.38
CA LEU A 774 -35.33 -77.02 41.72
C LEU A 774 -36.81 -77.17 42.08
N ASP A 775 -37.64 -76.20 41.75
CA ASP A 775 -39.08 -76.26 42.02
C ASP A 775 -39.80 -77.32 41.16
N ARG A 776 -39.38 -77.50 39.90
CA ARG A 776 -39.85 -78.64 39.08
C ARG A 776 -39.47 -79.97 39.71
N LYS A 777 -38.22 -80.13 40.16
CA LYS A 777 -37.78 -81.35 40.87
C LYS A 777 -38.54 -81.59 42.17
N ARG A 778 -38.82 -80.53 42.94
CA ARG A 778 -39.66 -80.61 44.15
C ARG A 778 -41.08 -81.05 43.82
N ALA A 779 -41.68 -80.53 42.75
CA ALA A 779 -43.01 -80.93 42.29
C ALA A 779 -43.05 -82.38 41.78
N GLU A 780 -42.01 -82.82 41.07
CA GLU A 780 -41.84 -84.21 40.63
C GLU A 780 -41.71 -85.16 41.83
N LEU A 781 -40.85 -84.84 42.80
CA LEU A 781 -40.71 -85.58 44.06
C LEU A 781 -42.01 -85.63 44.86
N ALA A 782 -42.74 -84.51 44.95
CA ALA A 782 -44.05 -84.47 45.62
C ALA A 782 -45.08 -85.37 44.91
N ASN A 783 -45.07 -85.41 43.58
CA ASN A 783 -45.92 -86.30 42.81
C ASN A 783 -45.52 -87.78 42.94
N GLU A 784 -44.23 -88.09 43.00
CA GLU A 784 -43.74 -89.44 43.29
C GLU A 784 -44.11 -89.89 44.70
N LEU A 785 -43.97 -89.02 45.71
CA LEU A 785 -44.39 -89.30 47.08
C LEU A 785 -45.91 -89.52 47.16
N LYS A 786 -46.72 -88.73 46.43
CA LYS A 786 -48.17 -88.96 46.32
C LYS A 786 -48.50 -90.29 45.65
N LYS A 787 -47.77 -90.68 44.60
CA LYS A 787 -47.94 -92.00 43.96
C LYS A 787 -47.55 -93.15 44.88
N LYS A 788 -46.45 -93.01 45.64
CA LYS A 788 -46.01 -94.01 46.63
C LYS A 788 -46.97 -94.10 47.81
N ALA A 789 -47.50 -92.97 48.29
CA ALA A 789 -48.54 -92.95 49.32
C ALA A 789 -49.85 -93.60 48.84
N ALA A 790 -50.25 -93.37 47.59
CA ALA A 790 -51.41 -94.03 46.99
C ALA A 790 -51.21 -95.55 46.82
N ALA A 791 -49.97 -96.01 46.64
CA ALA A 791 -49.62 -97.43 46.56
C ALA A 791 -49.49 -98.14 47.92
N LEU A 792 -49.52 -97.39 49.04
CA LEU A 792 -49.47 -97.93 50.41
C LEU A 792 -50.86 -97.98 51.08
N VAL A 793 -51.89 -97.42 50.44
CA VAL A 793 -53.27 -97.30 50.97
C VAL A 793 -54.27 -98.19 50.21
N GLY A 794 -53.81 -98.95 49.21
CA GLY A 794 -54.57 -100.03 48.56
C GLY A 794 -53.77 -101.32 48.64
#